data_AF-A0A1I7L4X7-F1
#
_entry.id   AF-A0A1I7L4X7-F1
#
_cell.length_a   1.000
_cell.length_b   1.000
_cell.length_c   1.000
_cell.angle_alpha   90.00
_cell.angle_beta   90.00
_cell.angle_gamma   90.00
#
_symmetry.space_group_name_H-M   'P 1'
#
loop_
_entity.id
_entity.type
_entity.pdbx_description
1 polymer ?
#
loop_
_entity_poly.entity_id
_entity_poly.type
_entity_poly.pdbx_seq_one_letter_code
_entity_poly.pdbx_strand_id
1 'polypeptide(L)'
;MARVILRDGRVAELREARDEERDRSLIRDLFRRASPGSLYLRFFHMVREVSDEEISRMVRGRGPDGLSLVCVAGDRALGIGTYTPVDEDTAEVAFLVDDELHGKGLGTLLLEHLAQRAWRHGFTRFEAYVLAENQKMLDVFHSSGYEVKRRLEHNQYHLVLPLGETERSRALQEAREKLATAASLHPFFRPRTVAVIGASRDPDSLGHLLLRNVIAGNFRGVVYPVNPHAEAVAGVKAYPSVGGVPDRIDLAVIAVPAGQVLPVVDDCVAAGVRAVTILSSGFAEQGAEGRALQDAVVGRLRAAGCRLIGPNCLGLLTTDPDVRLNASFAPHPLRRGRLAIASHSGGLGVAILEYAERAGIGVSSFVSLGNKADVSGNDVLQYWEDDPATDLVVLYLESFGNPRRFSRIARRVTRRKPVLVVKSARTPAGAMVSEARAAAAEASEQAVEALFQQTGILRMDTLQELFDAAVLLAFAPLPKGRRVAVVTNSAGGAVIAVDALRREGLEFVPPLIDLGFEALAEGYRLVLPQVLRDPGVDAVLVLFVPVGSRDEQAVAQAIQDAIREAAGAGAAEAGNAAAGAGAVPKSGVAEASASESKAGGTAAGATETKPVIATFLTTGEYMVRTLDADVQRVPVYPFPEQAVRALAKAAQYAEYRAKTPGRIPDLDGIACDAARQRLRAVQGEDARLLSAEEARAILACAGIVAEAAEADQVEEMARSPVLVLGIDVDPLFGPLVFARRADPPEPVWDPQVVRPPRTCVRLVPITDVDAREMAGVLLDADDPGTGLLPDLLLRLSRLADEVPEVLSVRALARWTGGAWRVRDVRLQAAGRERT
;
A
#
# COMPACT_ATOMS: atom_id res chain seq x y z
N MET A 1 22.26 8.99 1.50
CA MET A 1 21.47 9.76 0.51
C MET A 1 20.03 9.25 0.53
N ALA A 2 19.05 10.14 0.42
CA ALA A 2 17.62 9.81 0.37
C ALA A 2 16.98 10.49 -0.85
N ARG A 3 16.22 9.74 -1.65
CA ARG A 3 15.41 10.34 -2.72
C ARG A 3 14.11 10.84 -2.13
N VAL A 4 13.74 12.06 -2.44
CA VAL A 4 12.51 12.70 -1.95
C VAL A 4 11.64 13.11 -3.12
N ILE A 5 10.33 13.06 -2.91
CA ILE A 5 9.35 13.57 -3.87
C ILE A 5 8.79 14.86 -3.25
N LEU A 6 8.85 15.95 -3.99
CA LEU A 6 8.33 17.24 -3.57
C LEU A 6 6.80 17.28 -3.74
N ARG A 7 6.14 18.22 -3.06
CA ARG A 7 4.66 18.33 -3.05
C ARG A 7 4.06 18.60 -4.45
N ASP A 8 4.85 19.06 -5.41
CA ASP A 8 4.45 19.26 -6.81
C ASP A 8 4.77 18.07 -7.73
N GLY A 9 5.22 16.94 -7.16
CA GLY A 9 5.56 15.71 -7.87
C GLY A 9 6.97 15.65 -8.43
N ARG A 10 7.78 16.74 -8.35
CA ARG A 10 9.19 16.68 -8.76
C ARG A 10 9.99 15.78 -7.83
N VAL A 11 10.94 15.04 -8.39
CA VAL A 11 11.93 14.30 -7.62
C VAL A 11 13.13 15.19 -7.32
N ALA A 12 13.66 15.08 -6.11
CA ALA A 12 14.95 15.64 -5.74
C ALA A 12 15.79 14.62 -4.95
N GLU A 13 17.10 14.83 -4.93
CA GLU A 13 18.01 14.18 -4.00
C GLU A 13 18.09 14.99 -2.71
N LEU A 14 18.02 14.32 -1.56
CA LEU A 14 18.34 14.90 -0.26
C LEU A 14 19.50 14.14 0.37
N ARG A 15 20.59 14.85 0.68
CA ARG A 15 21.80 14.24 1.22
C ARG A 15 22.56 15.19 2.13
N GLU A 16 23.48 14.65 2.91
CA GLU A 16 24.50 15.47 3.56
C GLU A 16 25.30 16.24 2.49
N ALA A 17 25.54 17.51 2.80
CA ALA A 17 26.50 18.31 2.07
C ALA A 17 27.91 17.79 2.39
N ARG A 18 28.77 17.79 1.37
CA ARG A 18 30.17 17.35 1.46
C ARG A 18 31.07 18.57 1.38
N ASP A 19 32.25 18.48 2.00
CA ASP A 19 33.28 19.50 1.85
C ASP A 19 34.05 19.33 0.52
N GLU A 20 33.30 19.40 -0.58
CA GLU A 20 33.73 19.28 -1.98
C GLU A 20 33.32 20.56 -2.73
N GLU A 21 34.11 21.04 -3.70
CA GLU A 21 33.82 22.30 -4.39
C GLU A 21 32.47 22.28 -5.14
N ARG A 22 32.00 21.11 -5.59
CA ARG A 22 30.67 20.97 -6.20
C ARG A 22 29.57 21.43 -5.24
N ASP A 23 29.61 21.00 -4.00
CA ASP A 23 28.59 21.33 -3.00
C ASP A 23 28.71 22.78 -2.53
N ARG A 24 29.94 23.28 -2.35
CA ARG A 24 30.17 24.70 -2.07
C ARG A 24 29.62 25.58 -3.19
N SER A 25 29.82 25.23 -4.46
CA SER A 25 29.23 25.95 -5.60
C SER A 25 27.71 25.89 -5.62
N LEU A 26 27.12 24.69 -5.44
CA LEU A 26 25.66 24.53 -5.39
C LEU A 26 25.02 25.40 -4.29
N ILE A 27 25.65 25.48 -3.12
CA ILE A 27 25.22 26.29 -1.98
C ILE A 27 25.43 27.80 -2.26
N ARG A 28 26.58 28.19 -2.81
CA ARG A 28 26.90 29.55 -3.25
C ARG A 28 25.87 30.08 -4.24
N ASP A 29 25.49 29.26 -5.22
CA ASP A 29 24.48 29.61 -6.23
C ASP A 29 23.06 29.68 -5.63
N LEU A 30 22.73 28.86 -4.63
CA LEU A 30 21.48 29.00 -3.88
C LEU A 30 21.42 30.33 -3.11
N PHE A 31 22.49 30.70 -2.40
CA PHE A 31 22.56 31.98 -1.68
C PHE A 31 22.49 33.19 -2.63
N ARG A 32 23.15 33.14 -3.80
CA ARG A 32 23.12 34.21 -4.81
C ARG A 32 21.75 34.40 -5.49
N ARG A 33 20.93 33.35 -5.58
CA ARG A 33 19.56 33.42 -6.12
C ARG A 33 18.51 33.81 -5.08
N ALA A 34 18.79 33.64 -3.79
CA ALA A 34 17.85 33.98 -2.72
C ALA A 34 17.64 35.51 -2.66
N SER A 35 16.39 35.94 -2.47
CA SER A 35 16.08 37.36 -2.31
C SER A 35 16.74 37.96 -1.05
N PRO A 36 17.05 39.27 -1.06
CA PRO A 36 17.59 39.95 0.13
C PRO A 36 16.71 39.79 1.37
N GLY A 37 15.38 39.68 1.19
CA GLY A 37 14.44 39.37 2.27
C GLY A 37 14.68 37.98 2.87
N SER A 38 14.81 36.94 2.03
CA SER A 38 15.10 35.58 2.51
C SER A 38 16.47 35.47 3.18
N LEU A 39 17.48 36.22 2.73
CA LEU A 39 18.78 36.33 3.40
C LEU A 39 18.68 37.07 4.74
N TYR A 40 17.98 38.20 4.81
CA TYR A 40 17.72 38.92 6.06
C TYR A 40 17.00 38.03 7.08
N LEU A 41 15.97 37.30 6.65
CA LEU A 41 15.22 36.35 7.49
C LEU A 41 16.05 35.12 7.92
N ARG A 42 17.16 34.81 7.23
CA ARG A 42 18.08 33.69 7.51
C ARG A 42 19.18 34.04 8.51
N PHE A 43 19.69 35.28 8.45
CA PHE A 43 20.88 35.74 9.17
C PHE A 43 20.62 36.90 10.15
N PHE A 44 19.39 37.41 10.18
CA PHE A 44 18.90 38.54 10.99
C PHE A 44 19.60 39.89 10.75
N HIS A 45 20.37 39.98 9.68
CA HIS A 45 21.01 41.21 9.20
C HIS A 45 21.08 41.22 7.67
N MET A 46 21.31 42.39 7.07
CA MET A 46 21.36 42.55 5.63
C MET A 46 22.64 41.95 5.04
N VAL A 47 22.52 40.75 4.47
CA VAL A 47 23.60 40.06 3.74
C VAL A 47 23.49 40.36 2.25
N ARG A 48 24.59 40.78 1.62
CA ARG A 48 24.69 40.98 0.15
C ARG A 48 25.24 39.76 -0.58
N GLU A 49 26.21 39.09 0.02
CA GLU A 49 26.80 37.83 -0.44
C GLU A 49 27.28 37.07 0.81
N VAL A 50 27.11 35.74 0.83
CA VAL A 50 27.59 34.89 1.93
C VAL A 50 29.04 34.50 1.64
N SER A 51 29.92 34.57 2.64
CA SER A 51 31.34 34.30 2.45
C SER A 51 31.62 32.82 2.13
N ASP A 52 32.65 32.55 1.31
CA ASP A 52 33.13 31.18 1.09
C ASP A 52 33.61 30.51 2.38
N GLU A 53 34.01 31.27 3.40
CA GLU A 53 34.34 30.77 4.74
C GLU A 53 33.10 30.27 5.50
N GLU A 54 31.97 30.98 5.42
CA GLU A 54 30.70 30.53 6.00
C GLU A 54 30.15 29.31 5.27
N ILE A 55 30.18 29.30 3.94
CA ILE A 55 29.79 28.13 3.14
C ILE A 55 30.66 26.93 3.51
N SER A 56 31.98 27.13 3.62
CA SER A 56 32.91 26.10 4.10
C SER A 56 32.58 25.64 5.52
N ARG A 57 32.21 26.54 6.44
CA ARG A 57 31.84 26.18 7.82
C ARG A 57 30.58 25.31 7.84
N MET A 58 29.58 25.62 7.02
CA MET A 58 28.33 24.85 6.91
C MET A 58 28.55 23.41 6.43
N VAL A 59 29.54 23.15 5.55
CA VAL A 59 29.79 21.82 4.98
C VAL A 59 30.88 21.00 5.70
N ARG A 60 31.61 21.60 6.65
CA ARG A 60 32.64 20.91 7.44
C ARG A 60 32.08 20.04 8.56
N GLY A 61 30.96 20.43 9.17
CA GLY A 61 30.33 19.66 10.26
C GLY A 61 29.90 18.28 9.78
N ARG A 62 30.26 17.23 10.54
CA ARG A 62 29.82 15.85 10.30
C ARG A 62 29.33 15.20 11.59
N GLY A 63 28.22 14.47 11.49
CA GLY A 63 27.72 13.64 12.58
C GLY A 63 27.32 14.47 13.81
N PRO A 64 27.82 14.13 15.02
CA PRO A 64 27.44 14.84 16.25
C PRO A 64 27.96 16.29 16.29
N ASP A 65 29.05 16.64 15.61
CA ASP A 65 29.66 17.99 15.64
C ASP A 65 28.90 19.06 14.82
N GLY A 66 27.69 18.72 14.33
CA GLY A 66 26.89 19.53 13.41
C GLY A 66 26.79 18.88 12.03
N LEU A 67 25.73 19.23 11.28
CA LEU A 67 25.43 18.58 10.00
C LEU A 67 24.57 19.47 9.11
N SER A 68 24.92 19.52 7.82
CA SER A 68 24.11 20.17 6.78
C SER A 68 23.53 19.17 5.79
N LEU A 69 22.23 19.29 5.51
CA LEU A 69 21.53 18.62 4.43
C LEU A 69 21.29 19.59 3.28
N VAL A 70 21.65 19.18 2.07
CA VAL A 70 21.33 19.88 0.83
C VAL A 70 20.30 19.08 0.03
N CYS A 71 19.28 19.76 -0.47
CA CYS A 71 18.32 19.21 -1.42
C CYS A 71 18.65 19.71 -2.83
N VAL A 72 18.80 18.80 -3.79
CA VAL A 72 19.31 19.07 -5.14
C VAL A 72 18.41 18.42 -6.19
N ALA A 73 18.14 19.12 -7.29
CA ALA A 73 17.59 18.54 -8.51
C ALA A 73 18.44 18.97 -9.70
N GLY A 74 18.91 18.01 -10.50
CA GLY A 74 19.98 18.23 -11.49
C GLY A 74 21.24 18.79 -10.82
N ASP A 75 21.75 19.89 -11.37
CA ASP A 75 22.85 20.68 -10.78
C ASP A 75 22.34 21.98 -10.13
N ARG A 76 21.11 21.97 -9.57
CA ARG A 76 20.54 23.10 -8.81
C ARG A 76 20.21 22.68 -7.38
N ALA A 77 20.86 23.30 -6.39
CA ALA A 77 20.38 23.24 -5.00
C ALA A 77 19.06 23.99 -4.86
N LEU A 78 18.09 23.33 -4.22
CA LEU A 78 16.72 23.78 -3.97
C LEU A 78 16.54 24.29 -2.53
N GLY A 79 17.41 23.88 -1.62
CA GLY A 79 17.40 24.28 -0.22
C GLY A 79 18.51 23.62 0.58
N ILE A 80 18.86 24.24 1.70
CA ILE A 80 19.82 23.74 2.70
C ILE A 80 19.20 23.86 4.09
N GLY A 81 19.38 22.83 4.91
CA GLY A 81 19.06 22.84 6.33
C GLY A 81 20.27 22.36 7.13
N THR A 82 20.60 23.04 8.22
CA THR A 82 21.75 22.76 9.07
C THR A 82 21.28 22.60 10.51
N TYR A 83 21.90 21.69 11.26
CA TYR A 83 21.93 21.80 12.73
C TYR A 83 23.36 22.01 13.23
N THR A 84 23.51 22.68 14.37
CA THR A 84 24.79 22.89 15.05
C THR A 84 24.61 22.63 16.56
N PRO A 85 25.49 21.88 17.23
CA PRO A 85 25.32 21.57 18.66
C PRO A 85 25.40 22.84 19.51
N VAL A 86 24.57 22.88 20.55
CA VAL A 86 24.59 23.92 21.60
C VAL A 86 25.19 23.36 22.88
N ASP A 87 24.76 22.14 23.24
CA ASP A 87 25.24 21.38 24.41
C ASP A 87 25.14 19.86 24.12
N GLU A 88 25.19 19.01 25.16
CA GLU A 88 25.17 17.54 25.03
C GLU A 88 23.82 16.97 24.54
N ASP A 89 22.69 17.67 24.72
CA ASP A 89 21.36 17.17 24.35
C ASP A 89 20.57 18.09 23.39
N THR A 90 21.12 19.26 23.06
CA THR A 90 20.49 20.33 22.27
C THR A 90 21.30 20.72 21.03
N ALA A 91 20.62 20.92 19.90
CA ALA A 91 21.21 21.53 18.70
C ALA A 91 20.32 22.65 18.12
N GLU A 92 20.92 23.73 17.65
CA GLU A 92 20.22 24.82 16.95
C GLU A 92 19.98 24.42 15.48
N VAL A 93 18.78 24.71 14.94
CA VAL A 93 18.43 24.42 13.53
C VAL A 93 18.15 25.64 12.68
N ALA A 94 18.59 25.57 11.42
CA ALA A 94 18.73 26.74 10.57
C ALA A 94 18.53 26.39 9.08
N PHE A 95 17.69 27.14 8.34
CA PHE A 95 17.19 26.73 7.01
C PHE A 95 17.18 27.85 5.98
N LEU A 96 17.57 27.55 4.74
CA LEU A 96 17.29 28.38 3.56
C LEU A 96 16.65 27.52 2.46
N VAL A 97 15.59 28.01 1.83
CA VAL A 97 14.89 27.36 0.72
C VAL A 97 14.83 28.34 -0.44
N ASP A 98 15.00 27.85 -1.67
CA ASP A 98 14.89 28.65 -2.90
C ASP A 98 13.47 29.28 -2.98
N ASP A 99 13.39 30.58 -3.29
CA ASP A 99 12.16 31.37 -3.14
C ASP A 99 10.99 30.83 -4.00
N GLU A 100 11.29 30.19 -5.14
CA GLU A 100 10.32 29.52 -6.03
C GLU A 100 9.61 28.31 -5.37
N LEU A 101 10.18 27.78 -4.29
CA LEU A 101 9.72 26.57 -3.59
C LEU A 101 9.11 26.86 -2.21
N HIS A 102 8.95 28.13 -1.85
CA HIS A 102 8.18 28.53 -0.67
C HIS A 102 6.75 27.98 -0.72
N GLY A 103 6.27 27.45 0.42
CA GLY A 103 4.97 26.76 0.51
C GLY A 103 4.91 25.36 -0.12
N LYS A 104 5.97 24.87 -0.79
CA LYS A 104 6.03 23.52 -1.39
C LYS A 104 6.45 22.41 -0.40
N GLY A 105 6.68 22.75 0.87
CA GLY A 105 6.97 21.80 1.95
C GLY A 105 8.44 21.40 2.13
N LEU A 106 9.36 21.94 1.32
CA LEU A 106 10.79 21.59 1.38
C LEU A 106 11.45 21.93 2.74
N GLY A 107 11.07 23.05 3.37
CA GLY A 107 11.56 23.38 4.72
C GLY A 107 11.17 22.34 5.78
N THR A 108 9.92 21.86 5.75
CA THR A 108 9.43 20.82 6.68
C THR A 108 10.11 19.48 6.43
N LEU A 109 10.35 19.13 5.16
CA LEU A 109 11.11 17.93 4.77
C LEU A 109 12.57 17.98 5.26
N LEU A 110 13.24 19.13 5.14
CA LEU A 110 14.58 19.34 5.69
C LEU A 110 14.59 19.17 7.21
N LEU A 111 13.64 19.79 7.92
CA LEU A 111 13.50 19.69 9.37
C LEU A 111 13.33 18.23 9.84
N GLU A 112 12.44 17.45 9.21
CA GLU A 112 12.23 16.03 9.55
C GLU A 112 13.50 15.19 9.37
N HIS A 113 14.22 15.38 8.27
CA HIS A 113 15.43 14.61 7.99
C HIS A 113 16.66 15.06 8.78
N LEU A 114 16.67 16.30 9.30
CA LEU A 114 17.63 16.73 10.33
C LEU A 114 17.25 16.11 11.69
N ALA A 115 15.98 16.20 12.10
CA ALA A 115 15.49 15.68 13.37
C ALA A 115 15.76 14.18 13.53
N GLN A 116 15.47 13.37 12.50
CA GLN A 116 15.76 11.94 12.48
C GLN A 116 17.26 11.61 12.60
N ARG A 117 18.16 12.50 12.12
CA ARG A 117 19.62 12.31 12.25
C ARG A 117 20.13 12.75 13.61
N ALA A 118 19.71 13.92 14.07
CA ALA A 118 20.10 14.46 15.36
C ALA A 118 19.68 13.52 16.50
N TRP A 119 18.46 12.96 16.44
CA TRP A 119 18.01 11.91 17.37
C TRP A 119 18.93 10.68 17.39
N ARG A 120 19.39 10.21 16.22
CA ARG A 120 20.35 9.09 16.14
C ARG A 120 21.75 9.44 16.65
N HIS A 121 22.11 10.72 16.69
CA HIS A 121 23.37 11.19 17.26
C HIS A 121 23.26 11.52 18.76
N GLY A 122 22.08 11.35 19.37
CA GLY A 122 21.85 11.52 20.82
C GLY A 122 21.15 12.81 21.23
N PHE A 123 20.89 13.75 20.31
CA PHE A 123 20.18 14.99 20.63
C PHE A 123 18.71 14.72 20.96
N THR A 124 18.22 15.31 22.05
CA THR A 124 16.84 15.14 22.53
C THR A 124 15.93 16.34 22.21
N ARG A 125 16.49 17.48 21.83
CA ARG A 125 15.73 18.65 21.39
C ARG A 125 16.47 19.48 20.32
N PHE A 126 15.70 20.18 19.50
CA PHE A 126 16.17 21.29 18.69
C PHE A 126 15.73 22.63 19.28
N GLU A 127 16.60 23.63 19.15
CA GLU A 127 16.25 25.04 19.34
C GLU A 127 16.28 25.78 18.01
N ALA A 128 15.47 26.82 17.88
CA ALA A 128 15.50 27.70 16.71
C ALA A 128 15.09 29.12 17.09
N TYR A 129 15.84 30.11 16.61
CA TYR A 129 15.47 31.51 16.66
C TYR A 129 14.80 31.90 15.33
N VAL A 130 13.68 32.62 15.40
CA VAL A 130 12.90 33.02 14.22
C VAL A 130 12.34 34.43 14.43
N LEU A 131 12.71 35.39 13.58
CA LEU A 131 12.14 36.75 13.63
C LEU A 131 10.61 36.72 13.63
N ALA A 132 9.96 37.57 14.43
CA ALA A 132 8.50 37.52 14.63
C ALA A 132 7.69 37.76 13.32
N GLU A 133 8.28 38.43 12.34
CA GLU A 133 7.72 38.64 10.99
C GLU A 133 7.84 37.42 10.06
N ASN A 134 8.69 36.44 10.38
CA ASN A 134 8.96 35.27 9.52
C ASN A 134 7.89 34.17 9.69
N GLN A 135 6.63 34.51 9.37
CA GLN A 135 5.49 33.59 9.46
C GLN A 135 5.73 32.29 8.67
N LYS A 136 6.41 32.36 7.51
CA LYS A 136 6.76 31.17 6.70
C LYS A 136 7.61 30.15 7.46
N MET A 137 8.56 30.58 8.28
CA MET A 137 9.37 29.66 9.10
C MET A 137 8.60 29.16 10.32
N LEU A 138 7.77 30.00 10.94
CA LEU A 138 6.87 29.56 12.01
C LEU A 138 5.91 28.46 11.52
N ASP A 139 5.38 28.60 10.30
CA ASP A 139 4.56 27.58 9.64
C ASP A 139 5.31 26.27 9.37
N VAL A 140 6.61 26.32 9.04
CA VAL A 140 7.45 25.12 8.86
C VAL A 140 7.53 24.32 10.15
N PHE A 141 7.81 24.99 11.28
CA PHE A 141 7.88 24.33 12.59
C PHE A 141 6.51 23.83 13.05
N HIS A 142 5.44 24.63 12.90
CA HIS A 142 4.07 24.21 13.26
C HIS A 142 3.57 23.02 12.40
N SER A 143 3.91 22.98 11.11
CA SER A 143 3.50 21.91 10.17
C SER A 143 4.34 20.64 10.27
N SER A 144 5.42 20.64 11.06
CA SER A 144 6.33 19.51 11.25
C SER A 144 5.69 18.33 11.98
N GLY A 145 4.72 18.59 12.85
CA GLY A 145 4.07 17.58 13.70
C GLY A 145 4.76 17.34 15.04
N TYR A 146 5.92 17.95 15.30
CA TYR A 146 6.52 18.01 16.63
C TYR A 146 5.75 18.98 17.54
N GLU A 147 5.85 18.80 18.87
CA GLU A 147 5.30 19.75 19.83
C GLU A 147 6.25 20.96 19.97
N VAL A 148 5.87 22.10 19.38
CA VAL A 148 6.71 23.30 19.37
C VAL A 148 6.36 24.20 20.56
N LYS A 149 7.26 24.32 21.53
CA LYS A 149 7.18 25.33 22.59
C LYS A 149 7.75 26.65 22.05
N ARG A 150 7.07 27.77 22.31
CA ARG A 150 7.42 29.09 21.75
C ARG A 150 7.44 30.16 22.83
N ARG A 151 8.54 30.92 22.90
CA ARG A 151 8.70 32.12 23.74
C ARG A 151 9.06 33.31 22.86
N LEU A 152 8.50 34.48 23.14
CA LEU A 152 8.87 35.73 22.45
C LEU A 152 9.93 36.47 23.26
N GLU A 153 11.05 36.81 22.64
CA GLU A 153 12.19 37.52 23.23
C GLU A 153 12.70 38.54 22.21
N HIS A 154 12.76 39.83 22.57
CA HIS A 154 13.38 40.90 21.75
C HIS A 154 13.07 40.89 20.24
N ASN A 155 11.78 40.75 19.87
CA ASN A 155 11.27 40.70 18.48
C ASN A 155 11.59 39.41 17.68
N GLN A 156 12.10 38.37 18.34
CA GLN A 156 12.20 37.02 17.78
C GLN A 156 11.46 36.00 18.66
N TYR A 157 11.04 34.90 18.05
CA TYR A 157 10.57 33.72 18.75
C TYR A 157 11.73 32.76 18.95
N HIS A 158 11.98 32.39 20.21
CA HIS A 158 12.72 31.19 20.56
C HIS A 158 11.74 30.00 20.53
N LEU A 159 12.04 29.01 19.69
CA LEU A 159 11.30 27.77 19.53
C LEU A 159 12.10 26.60 20.09
N VAL A 160 11.48 25.76 20.91
CA VAL A 160 12.05 24.51 21.42
C VAL A 160 11.20 23.35 20.91
N LEU A 161 11.85 22.38 20.28
CA LEU A 161 11.24 21.22 19.65
C LEU A 161 11.84 19.93 20.23
N PRO A 162 11.12 19.20 21.11
CA PRO A 162 11.54 17.88 21.54
C PRO A 162 11.67 16.94 20.33
N LEU A 163 12.83 16.31 20.20
CA LEU A 163 13.07 15.27 19.21
C LEU A 163 12.49 13.96 19.74
N GLY A 164 11.83 13.22 18.86
CA GLY A 164 11.10 12.00 19.19
C GLY A 164 9.95 11.76 18.20
N GLU A 165 9.79 10.54 17.73
CA GLU A 165 8.73 10.22 16.77
C GLU A 165 7.37 10.04 17.45
N THR A 166 6.60 11.12 17.54
CA THR A 166 5.19 11.04 17.95
C THR A 166 4.31 10.43 16.86
N GLU A 167 3.16 9.86 17.23
CA GLU A 167 2.17 9.39 16.23
C GLU A 167 1.74 10.53 15.29
N ARG A 168 1.63 11.76 15.80
CA ARG A 168 1.26 12.96 15.04
C ARG A 168 2.31 13.31 13.98
N SER A 169 3.59 13.28 14.30
CA SER A 169 4.66 13.56 13.34
C SER A 169 4.73 12.48 12.27
N ARG A 170 4.63 11.19 12.65
CA ARG A 170 4.56 10.06 11.70
C ARG A 170 3.37 10.19 10.74
N ALA A 171 2.16 10.47 11.24
CA ALA A 171 0.96 10.60 10.42
C ALA A 171 1.04 11.78 9.42
N LEU A 172 1.61 12.91 9.83
CA LEU A 172 1.81 14.07 8.94
C LEU A 172 2.88 13.80 7.87
N GLN A 173 3.95 13.09 8.22
CA GLN A 173 4.96 12.66 7.26
C GLN A 173 4.39 11.69 6.22
N GLU A 174 3.63 10.66 6.63
CA GLU A 174 2.95 9.75 5.71
C GLU A 174 1.96 10.47 4.78
N ALA A 175 1.17 11.42 5.31
CA ALA A 175 0.24 12.21 4.51
C ALA A 175 0.96 13.07 3.46
N ARG A 176 2.12 13.63 3.79
CA ARG A 176 2.94 14.43 2.85
C ARG A 176 3.63 13.54 1.81
N GLU A 177 4.17 12.37 2.19
CA GLU A 177 4.71 11.38 1.24
C GLU A 177 3.63 10.90 0.25
N LYS A 178 2.39 10.69 0.73
CA LYS A 178 1.24 10.31 -0.09
C LYS A 178 0.91 11.35 -1.16
N LEU A 179 0.71 12.60 -0.76
CA LEU A 179 0.39 13.70 -1.69
C LEU A 179 1.50 13.91 -2.73
N ALA A 180 2.76 13.87 -2.31
CA ALA A 180 3.91 13.99 -3.21
C ALA A 180 3.99 12.82 -4.20
N THR A 181 3.83 11.58 -3.72
CA THR A 181 3.84 10.38 -4.56
C THR A 181 2.75 10.44 -5.62
N ALA A 182 1.51 10.75 -5.24
CA ALA A 182 0.38 10.90 -6.16
C ALA A 182 0.62 12.02 -7.19
N ALA A 183 1.16 13.18 -6.76
CA ALA A 183 1.51 14.27 -7.65
C ALA A 183 2.57 13.87 -8.69
N SER A 184 3.56 13.04 -8.31
CA SER A 184 4.58 12.53 -9.24
C SER A 184 4.04 11.55 -10.30
N LEU A 185 2.83 11.01 -10.09
CA LEU A 185 2.15 10.11 -11.03
C LEU A 185 1.13 10.80 -11.94
N HIS A 186 0.75 12.06 -11.65
CA HIS A 186 -0.13 12.83 -12.54
C HIS A 186 0.40 12.96 -13.99
N PRO A 187 1.70 13.14 -14.28
CA PRO A 187 2.18 13.18 -15.65
C PRO A 187 1.98 11.86 -16.43
N PHE A 188 1.80 10.71 -15.76
CA PHE A 188 1.46 9.45 -16.43
C PHE A 188 -0.06 9.31 -16.67
N PHE A 189 -0.88 9.58 -15.65
CA PHE A 189 -2.33 9.33 -15.70
C PHE A 189 -3.19 10.54 -16.08
N ARG A 190 -2.61 11.74 -16.14
CA ARG A 190 -3.24 13.00 -16.57
C ARG A 190 -2.31 13.90 -17.42
N PRO A 191 -1.54 13.39 -18.41
CA PRO A 191 -0.75 14.24 -19.30
C PRO A 191 -1.64 15.08 -20.21
N ARG A 192 -1.20 16.29 -20.53
CA ARG A 192 -1.79 17.11 -21.61
C ARG A 192 -1.07 16.94 -22.94
N THR A 193 0.20 16.57 -22.89
CA THR A 193 1.06 16.44 -24.06
C THR A 193 1.91 15.18 -23.98
N VAL A 194 1.80 14.32 -25.00
CA VAL A 194 2.47 13.00 -25.06
C VAL A 194 3.38 12.94 -26.28
N ALA A 195 4.64 12.54 -26.09
CA ALA A 195 5.56 12.20 -27.18
C ALA A 195 5.62 10.66 -27.36
N VAL A 196 5.47 10.17 -28.59
CA VAL A 196 5.64 8.74 -28.94
C VAL A 196 6.93 8.60 -29.73
N ILE A 197 7.99 8.14 -29.06
CA ILE A 197 9.36 8.12 -29.57
C ILE A 197 9.68 6.73 -30.11
N GLY A 198 10.07 6.65 -31.37
CA GLY A 198 10.13 5.40 -32.14
C GLY A 198 8.88 5.14 -32.99
N ALA A 199 7.95 6.10 -33.08
CA ALA A 199 6.85 6.07 -34.04
C ALA A 199 7.40 5.87 -35.47
N SER A 200 6.78 5.02 -36.29
CA SER A 200 7.26 4.68 -37.63
C SER A 200 6.17 4.73 -38.68
N ARG A 201 6.53 4.97 -39.95
CA ARG A 201 5.61 4.83 -41.10
C ARG A 201 5.26 3.37 -41.40
N ASP A 202 6.09 2.44 -40.94
CA ASP A 202 5.83 1.00 -40.96
C ASP A 202 4.64 0.66 -40.04
N PRO A 203 3.52 0.09 -40.56
CA PRO A 203 2.34 -0.22 -39.75
C PRO A 203 2.54 -1.36 -38.76
N ASP A 204 3.52 -2.24 -38.98
CA ASP A 204 3.80 -3.41 -38.13
C ASP A 204 4.75 -3.06 -36.96
N SER A 205 5.29 -1.84 -36.96
CA SER A 205 6.14 -1.31 -35.89
C SER A 205 5.37 -1.04 -34.60
N LEU A 206 5.94 -1.44 -33.46
CA LEU A 206 5.40 -1.16 -32.13
C LEU A 206 5.14 0.35 -31.90
N GLY A 207 6.01 1.22 -32.39
CA GLY A 207 5.84 2.67 -32.28
C GLY A 207 4.68 3.21 -33.13
N HIS A 208 4.37 2.58 -34.27
CA HIS A 208 3.19 2.90 -35.07
C HIS A 208 1.91 2.48 -34.33
N LEU A 209 1.89 1.25 -33.80
CA LEU A 209 0.76 0.71 -33.05
C LEU A 209 0.44 1.57 -31.82
N LEU A 210 1.46 2.03 -31.08
CA LEU A 210 1.28 2.94 -29.94
C LEU A 210 0.65 4.27 -30.34
N LEU A 211 1.15 4.91 -31.39
CA LEU A 211 0.57 6.17 -31.89
C LEU A 211 -0.89 5.97 -32.31
N ARG A 212 -1.18 4.89 -33.04
CA ARG A 212 -2.55 4.51 -33.44
C ARG A 212 -3.44 4.29 -32.22
N ASN A 213 -2.94 3.64 -31.17
CA ASN A 213 -3.69 3.38 -29.94
C ASN A 213 -4.02 4.67 -29.16
N VAL A 214 -3.09 5.63 -29.09
CA VAL A 214 -3.36 6.95 -28.50
C VAL A 214 -4.45 7.70 -29.27
N ILE A 215 -4.39 7.69 -30.61
CA ILE A 215 -5.39 8.32 -31.48
C ILE A 215 -6.76 7.62 -31.35
N ALA A 216 -6.79 6.29 -31.48
CA ALA A 216 -8.02 5.49 -31.38
C ALA A 216 -8.64 5.49 -29.97
N GLY A 217 -7.84 5.71 -28.93
CA GLY A 217 -8.29 5.95 -27.57
C GLY A 217 -9.06 7.27 -27.38
N ASN A 218 -9.02 8.16 -28.39
CA ASN A 218 -9.58 9.51 -28.37
C ASN A 218 -8.96 10.40 -27.28
N PHE A 219 -7.62 10.41 -27.24
CA PHE A 219 -6.84 11.24 -26.32
C PHE A 219 -7.23 12.71 -26.41
N ARG A 220 -7.46 13.34 -25.25
CA ARG A 220 -7.93 14.73 -25.14
C ARG A 220 -6.82 15.78 -25.18
N GLY A 221 -5.57 15.34 -25.02
CA GLY A 221 -4.38 16.17 -25.16
C GLY A 221 -3.77 16.10 -26.56
N VAL A 222 -2.57 16.62 -26.71
CA VAL A 222 -1.81 16.63 -27.98
C VAL A 222 -0.82 15.46 -27.99
N VAL A 223 -0.75 14.72 -29.10
CA VAL A 223 0.22 13.64 -29.32
C VAL A 223 1.22 13.98 -30.42
N TYR A 224 2.51 13.78 -30.15
CA TYR A 224 3.61 14.07 -31.05
C TYR A 224 4.42 12.80 -31.36
N PRO A 225 4.37 12.26 -32.60
CA PRO A 225 5.31 11.23 -33.02
C PRO A 225 6.72 11.81 -33.19
N VAL A 226 7.72 11.10 -32.67
CA VAL A 226 9.14 11.45 -32.80
C VAL A 226 9.87 10.37 -33.61
N ASN A 227 10.40 10.77 -34.76
CA ASN A 227 11.12 9.94 -35.72
C ASN A 227 12.13 10.79 -36.54
N PRO A 228 13.43 10.44 -36.58
CA PRO A 228 14.45 11.21 -37.30
C PRO A 228 14.29 11.35 -38.83
N HIS A 229 13.42 10.55 -39.45
CA HIS A 229 13.35 10.39 -40.91
C HIS A 229 11.93 10.52 -41.49
N ALA A 230 10.91 10.75 -40.66
CA ALA A 230 9.52 10.89 -41.10
C ALA A 230 9.02 12.30 -40.80
N GLU A 231 8.43 12.96 -41.81
CA GLU A 231 7.75 14.24 -41.64
C GLU A 231 6.35 14.06 -41.01
N ALA A 232 5.75 12.89 -41.19
CA ALA A 232 4.47 12.51 -40.59
C ALA A 232 4.39 10.99 -40.35
N VAL A 233 3.64 10.60 -39.32
CA VAL A 233 3.30 9.21 -38.98
C VAL A 233 1.81 9.13 -38.67
N ALA A 234 1.10 8.15 -39.25
CA ALA A 234 -0.35 7.98 -39.12
C ALA A 234 -1.18 9.27 -39.37
N GLY A 235 -0.71 10.15 -40.27
CA GLY A 235 -1.33 11.45 -40.57
C GLY A 235 -1.01 12.59 -39.59
N VAL A 236 -0.26 12.34 -38.52
CA VAL A 236 0.18 13.34 -37.54
C VAL A 236 1.60 13.80 -37.87
N LYS A 237 1.85 15.13 -37.82
CA LYS A 237 3.19 15.71 -38.04
C LYS A 237 4.19 15.15 -37.03
N ALA A 238 5.31 14.64 -37.54
CA ALA A 238 6.39 14.09 -36.74
C ALA A 238 7.58 15.06 -36.60
N TYR A 239 8.38 14.83 -35.57
CA TYR A 239 9.55 15.64 -35.21
C TYR A 239 10.80 14.75 -35.13
N PRO A 240 11.99 15.26 -35.51
CA PRO A 240 13.20 14.44 -35.52
C PRO A 240 13.76 14.13 -34.12
N SER A 241 13.44 14.96 -33.14
CA SER A 241 13.84 14.84 -31.72
C SER A 241 12.75 15.42 -30.82
N VAL A 242 12.83 15.14 -29.51
CA VAL A 242 11.92 15.67 -28.49
C VAL A 242 12.14 17.18 -28.33
N GLY A 243 13.39 17.65 -28.31
CA GLY A 243 13.71 19.08 -28.28
C GLY A 243 13.23 19.89 -29.50
N GLY A 244 12.79 19.23 -30.58
CA GLY A 244 12.18 19.87 -31.75
C GLY A 244 10.67 20.12 -31.63
N VAL A 245 10.01 19.56 -30.62
CA VAL A 245 8.56 19.72 -30.39
C VAL A 245 8.27 21.12 -29.82
N PRO A 246 7.26 21.86 -30.33
CA PRO A 246 6.98 23.23 -29.88
C PRO A 246 6.36 23.32 -28.48
N ASP A 247 5.70 22.24 -28.02
CA ASP A 247 5.00 22.16 -26.75
C ASP A 247 5.82 21.42 -25.70
N ARG A 248 5.63 21.81 -24.43
CA ARG A 248 6.20 21.10 -23.29
C ARG A 248 5.55 19.72 -23.13
N ILE A 249 6.35 18.67 -23.30
CA ILE A 249 5.94 17.27 -23.11
C ILE A 249 5.74 16.94 -21.61
N ASP A 250 4.58 16.38 -21.26
CA ASP A 250 4.36 15.83 -19.91
C ASP A 250 4.87 14.38 -19.80
N LEU A 251 4.59 13.57 -20.83
CA LEU A 251 4.89 12.14 -20.89
C LEU A 251 5.61 11.76 -22.19
N ALA A 252 6.78 11.14 -22.08
CA ALA A 252 7.47 10.50 -23.20
C ALA A 252 7.32 8.97 -23.16
N VAL A 253 6.80 8.39 -24.24
CA VAL A 253 6.62 6.94 -24.42
C VAL A 253 7.68 6.45 -25.40
N ILE A 254 8.63 5.65 -24.91
CA ILE A 254 9.83 5.24 -25.65
C ILE A 254 9.68 3.79 -26.13
N ALA A 255 9.74 3.60 -27.46
CA ALA A 255 9.68 2.31 -28.16
C ALA A 255 10.81 2.18 -29.21
N VAL A 256 12.05 2.54 -28.83
CA VAL A 256 13.27 2.37 -29.65
C VAL A 256 14.13 1.22 -29.12
N PRO A 257 15.02 0.59 -29.90
CA PRO A 257 15.91 -0.47 -29.41
C PRO A 257 16.73 -0.04 -28.18
N ALA A 258 16.98 -0.94 -27.23
CA ALA A 258 17.58 -0.63 -25.92
C ALA A 258 18.84 0.25 -25.99
N GLY A 259 19.77 -0.07 -26.90
CA GLY A 259 21.01 0.71 -27.09
C GLY A 259 20.81 2.17 -27.53
N GLN A 260 19.62 2.54 -28.02
CA GLN A 260 19.26 3.92 -28.39
C GLN A 260 18.47 4.65 -27.28
N VAL A 261 18.05 3.97 -26.22
CA VAL A 261 17.20 4.55 -25.17
C VAL A 261 17.95 5.60 -24.36
N LEU A 262 19.25 5.43 -24.07
CA LEU A 262 20.02 6.39 -23.27
C LEU A 262 20.17 7.76 -23.97
N PRO A 263 20.55 7.86 -25.26
CA PRO A 263 20.49 9.13 -26.00
C PRO A 263 19.10 9.79 -26.05
N VAL A 264 18.03 8.99 -26.21
CA VAL A 264 16.65 9.49 -26.19
C VAL A 264 16.27 10.04 -24.80
N VAL A 265 16.77 9.42 -23.73
CA VAL A 265 16.58 9.89 -22.36
C VAL A 265 17.30 11.20 -22.12
N ASP A 266 18.51 11.39 -22.65
CA ASP A 266 19.22 12.67 -22.57
C ASP A 266 18.48 13.81 -23.31
N ASP A 267 17.89 13.55 -24.49
CA ASP A 267 17.02 14.50 -25.22
C ASP A 267 15.72 14.80 -24.44
N CYS A 268 15.06 13.79 -23.85
CA CYS A 268 13.92 13.99 -22.95
C CYS A 268 14.26 14.87 -21.73
N VAL A 269 15.43 14.66 -21.13
CA VAL A 269 15.93 15.45 -19.99
C VAL A 269 16.20 16.89 -20.41
N ALA A 270 16.86 17.11 -21.55
CA ALA A 270 17.10 18.45 -22.11
C ALA A 270 15.79 19.20 -22.42
N ALA A 271 14.76 18.49 -22.90
CA ALA A 271 13.42 19.03 -23.15
C ALA A 271 12.57 19.22 -21.87
N GLY A 272 13.07 18.87 -20.68
CA GLY A 272 12.37 19.07 -19.40
C GLY A 272 11.15 18.15 -19.19
N VAL A 273 11.13 16.98 -19.83
CA VAL A 273 10.12 15.93 -19.65
C VAL A 273 10.08 15.48 -18.18
N ARG A 274 8.89 15.28 -17.61
CA ARG A 274 8.73 14.85 -16.20
C ARG A 274 8.53 13.34 -16.03
N ALA A 275 7.86 12.70 -16.98
CA ALA A 275 7.54 11.28 -16.92
C ALA A 275 7.98 10.58 -18.20
N VAL A 276 8.60 9.42 -18.03
CA VAL A 276 9.06 8.58 -19.14
C VAL A 276 8.52 7.16 -18.93
N THR A 277 8.00 6.56 -19.99
CA THR A 277 7.58 5.15 -20.00
C THR A 277 8.40 4.43 -21.06
N ILE A 278 9.25 3.49 -20.66
CA ILE A 278 10.11 2.73 -21.58
C ILE A 278 9.49 1.36 -21.79
N LEU A 279 9.07 1.07 -23.03
CA LEU A 279 8.40 -0.18 -23.36
C LEU A 279 9.43 -1.25 -23.76
N SER A 280 10.53 -0.82 -24.36
CA SER A 280 11.63 -1.66 -24.85
C SER A 280 12.18 -2.61 -23.79
N SER A 281 12.35 -3.87 -24.16
CA SER A 281 13.21 -4.86 -23.50
C SER A 281 14.68 -4.69 -23.92
N GLY A 282 15.59 -5.44 -23.30
CA GLY A 282 17.04 -5.32 -23.41
C GLY A 282 17.72 -4.79 -22.14
N PHE A 283 17.08 -4.91 -20.98
CA PHE A 283 17.52 -4.30 -19.72
C PHE A 283 17.86 -5.37 -18.66
N ALA A 284 17.54 -5.16 -17.38
CA ALA A 284 17.98 -6.02 -16.28
C ALA A 284 17.53 -7.49 -16.41
N GLU A 285 16.47 -7.78 -17.17
CA GLU A 285 15.99 -9.11 -17.50
C GLU A 285 16.93 -9.90 -18.43
N GLN A 286 17.85 -9.22 -19.13
CA GLN A 286 18.89 -9.82 -19.97
C GLN A 286 20.25 -10.00 -19.23
N GLY A 287 20.27 -9.82 -17.91
CA GLY A 287 21.46 -9.99 -17.09
C GLY A 287 22.32 -8.73 -16.90
N ALA A 288 23.62 -8.90 -16.69
CA ALA A 288 24.50 -7.86 -16.14
C ALA A 288 24.67 -6.62 -17.04
N GLU A 289 24.81 -6.79 -18.35
CA GLU A 289 24.98 -5.67 -19.29
C GLU A 289 23.70 -4.82 -19.40
N GLY A 290 22.55 -5.48 -19.58
CA GLY A 290 21.26 -4.80 -19.59
C GLY A 290 20.90 -4.18 -18.23
N ARG A 291 21.37 -4.76 -17.12
CA ARG A 291 21.27 -4.13 -15.79
C ARG A 291 22.11 -2.86 -15.69
N ALA A 292 23.33 -2.84 -16.22
CA ALA A 292 24.17 -1.64 -16.25
C ALA A 292 23.55 -0.53 -17.11
N LEU A 293 22.96 -0.88 -18.26
CA LEU A 293 22.19 0.05 -19.09
C LEU A 293 20.97 0.60 -18.35
N GLN A 294 20.23 -0.25 -17.63
CA GLN A 294 19.09 0.17 -16.81
C GLN A 294 19.51 1.15 -15.72
N ASP A 295 20.57 0.83 -14.97
CA ASP A 295 21.06 1.68 -13.88
C ASP A 295 21.60 3.03 -14.41
N ALA A 296 22.19 3.07 -15.61
CA ALA A 296 22.58 4.31 -16.28
C ALA A 296 21.37 5.19 -16.69
N VAL A 297 20.36 4.60 -17.35
CA VAL A 297 19.11 5.29 -17.73
C VAL A 297 18.38 5.83 -16.50
N VAL A 298 18.24 5.00 -15.48
CA VAL A 298 17.61 5.35 -14.21
C VAL A 298 18.40 6.43 -13.48
N GLY A 299 19.74 6.39 -13.51
CA GLY A 299 20.61 7.42 -12.98
C GLY A 299 20.37 8.79 -13.63
N ARG A 300 20.32 8.84 -14.97
CA ARG A 300 20.02 10.07 -15.73
C ARG A 300 18.66 10.65 -15.39
N LEU A 301 17.60 9.82 -15.45
CA LEU A 301 16.24 10.25 -15.14
C LEU A 301 16.09 10.73 -13.69
N ARG A 302 16.72 10.04 -12.72
CA ARG A 302 16.70 10.44 -11.31
C ARG A 302 17.43 11.77 -11.08
N ALA A 303 18.59 11.97 -11.72
CA ALA A 303 19.33 13.24 -11.63
C ALA A 303 18.49 14.41 -12.15
N ALA A 304 17.77 14.24 -13.26
CA ALA A 304 16.88 15.23 -13.84
C ALA A 304 15.54 15.44 -13.09
N GLY A 305 15.28 14.70 -12.01
CA GLY A 305 14.03 14.78 -11.26
C GLY A 305 12.81 14.13 -11.94
N CYS A 306 13.05 13.30 -12.96
CA CYS A 306 12.02 12.57 -13.72
C CYS A 306 11.54 11.30 -12.98
N ARG A 307 10.36 10.80 -13.36
CA ARG A 307 9.89 9.45 -13.01
C ARG A 307 9.93 8.50 -14.21
N LEU A 308 10.15 7.21 -13.94
CA LEU A 308 10.13 6.13 -14.94
C LEU A 308 9.10 5.03 -14.63
N ILE A 309 8.30 4.64 -15.62
CA ILE A 309 7.57 3.35 -15.68
C ILE A 309 8.30 2.42 -16.65
N GLY A 310 8.51 1.15 -16.26
CA GLY A 310 9.35 0.20 -16.98
C GLY A 310 10.80 0.16 -16.46
N PRO A 311 11.81 -0.16 -17.31
CA PRO A 311 11.68 -0.56 -18.72
C PRO A 311 11.01 -1.94 -18.89
N ASN A 312 11.00 -2.49 -20.11
CA ASN A 312 10.41 -3.79 -20.43
C ASN A 312 8.93 -3.88 -19.98
N CYS A 313 8.09 -2.99 -20.49
CA CYS A 313 6.67 -2.91 -20.12
C CYS A 313 5.77 -2.76 -21.35
N LEU A 314 4.48 -3.04 -21.21
CA LEU A 314 3.50 -2.83 -22.29
C LEU A 314 2.79 -1.46 -22.22
N GLY A 315 3.33 -0.52 -21.44
CA GLY A 315 2.81 0.85 -21.31
C GLY A 315 1.67 1.00 -20.29
N LEU A 316 0.85 2.04 -20.48
CA LEU A 316 -0.20 2.46 -19.54
C LEU A 316 -1.42 3.04 -20.24
N LEU A 317 -2.56 3.07 -19.55
CA LEU A 317 -3.79 3.70 -20.02
C LEU A 317 -4.62 4.30 -18.88
N THR A 318 -5.48 5.25 -19.23
CA THR A 318 -6.49 5.86 -18.36
C THR A 318 -7.76 6.13 -19.14
N THR A 319 -8.91 5.81 -18.54
CA THR A 319 -10.24 6.04 -19.11
C THR A 319 -10.91 7.30 -18.55
N ASP A 320 -10.17 8.10 -17.74
CA ASP A 320 -10.58 9.43 -17.26
C ASP A 320 -11.13 10.24 -18.45
N PRO A 321 -12.39 10.74 -18.39
CA PRO A 321 -13.08 11.35 -19.52
C PRO A 321 -12.37 12.59 -20.08
N ASP A 322 -11.62 13.29 -19.22
CA ASP A 322 -10.91 14.51 -19.55
C ASP A 322 -9.51 14.25 -20.12
N VAL A 323 -9.06 12.98 -20.14
CA VAL A 323 -7.71 12.56 -20.58
C VAL A 323 -7.78 11.53 -21.71
N ARG A 324 -8.42 10.37 -21.47
CA ARG A 324 -8.62 9.27 -22.45
C ARG A 324 -7.35 8.79 -23.15
N LEU A 325 -6.32 8.40 -22.39
CA LEU A 325 -5.05 7.93 -22.95
C LEU A 325 -4.99 6.39 -23.05
N ASN A 326 -4.63 5.87 -24.22
CA ASN A 326 -4.12 4.49 -24.38
C ASN A 326 -2.68 4.54 -24.93
N ALA A 327 -1.71 4.67 -24.02
CA ALA A 327 -0.28 4.60 -24.32
C ALA A 327 0.26 3.19 -24.03
N SER A 328 -0.44 2.17 -24.55
CA SER A 328 -0.17 0.76 -24.29
C SER A 328 -0.45 -0.10 -25.51
N PHE A 329 -0.08 -1.39 -25.43
CA PHE A 329 -0.45 -2.39 -26.44
C PHE A 329 -1.84 -3.03 -26.21
N ALA A 330 -2.69 -2.49 -25.33
CA ALA A 330 -4.07 -2.92 -25.22
C ALA A 330 -4.80 -2.73 -26.56
N PRO A 331 -5.35 -3.79 -27.19
CA PRO A 331 -5.69 -3.78 -28.62
C PRO A 331 -6.93 -2.98 -29.00
N HIS A 332 -7.78 -2.62 -28.03
CA HIS A 332 -9.05 -1.92 -28.27
C HIS A 332 -9.30 -0.86 -27.19
N PRO A 333 -10.09 0.20 -27.49
CA PRO A 333 -10.58 1.12 -26.47
C PRO A 333 -11.44 0.39 -25.43
N LEU A 334 -11.02 0.43 -24.17
CA LEU A 334 -11.70 -0.23 -23.05
C LEU A 334 -12.90 0.57 -22.55
N ARG A 335 -13.91 -0.11 -22.01
CA ARG A 335 -14.98 0.54 -21.24
C ARG A 335 -14.40 1.26 -20.03
N ARG A 336 -14.87 2.50 -19.82
CA ARG A 336 -14.65 3.22 -18.55
C ARG A 336 -15.38 2.51 -17.43
N GLY A 337 -14.71 2.32 -16.31
CA GLY A 337 -15.32 1.91 -15.05
C GLY A 337 -14.39 2.23 -13.88
N ARG A 338 -14.37 1.35 -12.88
CA ARG A 338 -13.78 1.62 -11.56
C ARG A 338 -12.70 0.62 -11.11
N LEU A 339 -12.33 -0.31 -11.99
CA LEU A 339 -11.24 -1.26 -11.77
C LEU A 339 -9.89 -0.63 -12.17
N ALA A 340 -8.92 -0.60 -11.26
CA ALA A 340 -7.54 -0.26 -11.55
C ALA A 340 -6.65 -1.52 -11.56
N ILE A 341 -5.72 -1.61 -12.52
CA ILE A 341 -4.86 -2.80 -12.68
C ILE A 341 -3.38 -2.38 -12.76
N ALA A 342 -2.54 -2.95 -11.90
CA ALA A 342 -1.09 -2.94 -12.07
C ALA A 342 -0.57 -4.37 -12.32
N SER A 343 0.33 -4.53 -13.28
CA SER A 343 0.97 -5.83 -13.53
C SER A 343 2.47 -5.68 -13.76
N HIS A 344 3.28 -6.53 -13.12
CA HIS A 344 4.68 -6.71 -13.50
C HIS A 344 4.77 -7.31 -14.92
N SER A 345 4.21 -8.51 -15.10
CA SER A 345 4.15 -9.19 -16.39
C SER A 345 3.27 -8.42 -17.37
N GLY A 346 3.85 -8.02 -18.49
CA GLY A 346 3.15 -7.33 -19.57
C GLY A 346 1.98 -8.13 -20.13
N GLY A 347 2.27 -9.31 -20.67
CA GLY A 347 1.27 -10.15 -21.35
C GLY A 347 0.10 -10.56 -20.46
N LEU A 348 0.37 -10.93 -19.20
CA LEU A 348 -0.69 -11.24 -18.24
C LEU A 348 -1.52 -10.00 -17.87
N GLY A 349 -0.89 -8.82 -17.82
CA GLY A 349 -1.61 -7.56 -17.63
C GLY A 349 -2.63 -7.29 -18.75
N VAL A 350 -2.25 -7.53 -20.02
CA VAL A 350 -3.17 -7.40 -21.17
C VAL A 350 -4.26 -8.48 -21.13
N ALA A 351 -3.94 -9.73 -20.78
CA ALA A 351 -4.95 -10.78 -20.63
C ALA A 351 -5.99 -10.45 -19.53
N ILE A 352 -5.57 -9.82 -18.43
CA ILE A 352 -6.47 -9.34 -17.37
C ILE A 352 -7.37 -8.20 -17.89
N LEU A 353 -6.86 -7.29 -18.73
CA LEU A 353 -7.67 -6.25 -19.37
C LEU A 353 -8.71 -6.82 -20.33
N GLU A 354 -8.31 -7.76 -21.19
CA GLU A 354 -9.23 -8.42 -22.14
C GLU A 354 -10.33 -9.19 -21.42
N TYR A 355 -10.00 -9.86 -20.29
CA TYR A 355 -11.01 -10.46 -19.45
C TYR A 355 -11.96 -9.42 -18.88
N ALA A 356 -11.45 -8.34 -18.27
CA ALA A 356 -12.27 -7.30 -17.65
C ALA A 356 -13.28 -6.71 -18.65
N GLU A 357 -12.84 -6.41 -19.87
CA GLU A 357 -13.70 -5.95 -20.97
C GLU A 357 -14.77 -7.00 -21.36
N ARG A 358 -14.41 -8.28 -21.48
CA ARG A 358 -15.35 -9.38 -21.77
C ARG A 358 -16.38 -9.61 -20.65
N ALA A 359 -15.98 -9.46 -19.39
CA ALA A 359 -16.85 -9.55 -18.22
C ALA A 359 -17.65 -8.25 -17.95
N GLY A 360 -17.52 -7.23 -18.79
CA GLY A 360 -18.20 -5.94 -18.64
C GLY A 360 -17.67 -5.07 -17.50
N ILE A 361 -16.55 -5.43 -16.87
CA ILE A 361 -15.88 -4.65 -15.83
C ILE A 361 -15.09 -3.52 -16.50
N GLY A 362 -15.64 -2.31 -16.46
CA GLY A 362 -14.94 -1.13 -16.95
C GLY A 362 -13.70 -0.80 -16.11
N VAL A 363 -12.62 -0.41 -16.79
CA VAL A 363 -11.32 -0.06 -16.20
C VAL A 363 -11.25 1.45 -15.98
N SER A 364 -10.62 1.89 -14.88
CA SER A 364 -10.29 3.30 -14.59
C SER A 364 -8.91 3.66 -15.13
N SER A 365 -7.91 2.83 -14.80
CA SER A 365 -6.53 2.95 -15.28
C SER A 365 -5.81 1.61 -15.26
N PHE A 366 -4.80 1.47 -16.12
CA PHE A 366 -3.91 0.31 -16.11
C PHE A 366 -2.46 0.73 -16.32
N VAL A 367 -1.55 -0.04 -15.71
CA VAL A 367 -0.12 0.14 -15.83
C VAL A 367 0.61 -1.20 -15.86
N SER A 368 1.38 -1.42 -16.92
CA SER A 368 2.44 -2.43 -16.95
C SER A 368 3.69 -1.82 -16.30
N LEU A 369 4.15 -2.40 -15.19
CA LEU A 369 5.29 -1.90 -14.42
C LEU A 369 6.64 -2.41 -14.97
N GLY A 370 6.63 -3.55 -15.68
CA GLY A 370 7.83 -4.18 -16.23
C GLY A 370 8.88 -4.44 -15.15
N ASN A 371 10.12 -4.07 -15.44
CA ASN A 371 11.26 -4.21 -14.53
C ASN A 371 11.15 -3.38 -13.24
N LYS A 372 10.17 -2.46 -13.11
CA LYS A 372 9.91 -1.69 -11.87
C LYS A 372 11.17 -0.92 -11.39
N ALA A 373 11.89 -0.28 -12.32
CA ALA A 373 13.18 0.34 -12.01
C ALA A 373 13.05 1.71 -11.27
N ASP A 374 11.85 2.27 -11.24
CA ASP A 374 11.50 3.46 -10.44
C ASP A 374 10.09 3.37 -9.87
N VAL A 375 9.04 3.59 -10.70
CA VAL A 375 7.65 3.53 -10.23
C VAL A 375 7.28 2.09 -9.91
N SER A 376 6.65 1.89 -8.75
CA SER A 376 6.35 0.57 -8.20
C SER A 376 4.88 0.38 -7.85
N GLY A 377 4.51 -0.86 -7.50
CA GLY A 377 3.20 -1.17 -6.93
C GLY A 377 2.86 -0.32 -5.69
N ASN A 378 3.86 0.17 -4.95
CA ASN A 378 3.63 1.07 -3.82
C ASN A 378 3.13 2.44 -4.30
N ASP A 379 3.78 3.03 -5.31
CA ASP A 379 3.46 4.36 -5.82
C ASP A 379 2.04 4.38 -6.41
N VAL A 380 1.71 3.38 -7.24
CA VAL A 380 0.40 3.32 -7.94
C VAL A 380 -0.75 2.98 -6.99
N LEU A 381 -0.53 2.10 -6.00
CA LEU A 381 -1.51 1.83 -4.95
C LEU A 381 -1.77 3.08 -4.07
N GLN A 382 -0.73 3.88 -3.82
CA GLN A 382 -0.84 5.15 -3.07
C GLN A 382 -1.51 6.27 -3.88
N TYR A 383 -1.38 6.28 -5.21
CA TYR A 383 -2.16 7.13 -6.10
C TYR A 383 -3.64 6.73 -6.10
N TRP A 384 -3.94 5.43 -6.21
CA TRP A 384 -5.31 4.93 -6.19
C TRP A 384 -6.00 5.02 -4.81
N GLU A 385 -5.27 5.21 -3.71
CA GLU A 385 -5.84 5.36 -2.35
C GLU A 385 -6.94 6.43 -2.29
N ASP A 386 -6.71 7.60 -2.91
CA ASP A 386 -7.64 8.74 -2.93
C ASP A 386 -8.28 9.02 -4.29
N ASP A 387 -7.96 8.27 -5.35
CA ASP A 387 -8.56 8.47 -6.68
C ASP A 387 -10.06 8.13 -6.70
N PRO A 388 -10.99 9.08 -6.91
CA PRO A 388 -12.43 8.81 -6.89
C PRO A 388 -12.93 8.02 -8.12
N ALA A 389 -12.08 7.83 -9.14
CA ALA A 389 -12.39 7.01 -10.30
C ALA A 389 -12.13 5.51 -10.08
N THR A 390 -11.48 5.12 -8.97
CA THR A 390 -11.06 3.74 -8.71
C THR A 390 -11.68 3.23 -7.40
N ASP A 391 -12.44 2.14 -7.46
CA ASP A 391 -13.04 1.50 -6.28
C ASP A 391 -12.51 0.07 -6.04
N LEU A 392 -12.02 -0.60 -7.09
CA LEU A 392 -11.47 -1.96 -7.05
C LEU A 392 -10.04 -1.95 -7.62
N VAL A 393 -9.10 -2.63 -6.95
CA VAL A 393 -7.69 -2.69 -7.38
C VAL A 393 -7.26 -4.14 -7.60
N VAL A 394 -6.57 -4.39 -8.71
CA VAL A 394 -5.94 -5.68 -9.04
C VAL A 394 -4.43 -5.47 -9.21
N LEU A 395 -3.62 -6.27 -8.51
CA LEU A 395 -2.17 -6.27 -8.64
C LEU A 395 -1.67 -7.68 -9.01
N TYR A 396 -1.00 -7.80 -10.17
CA TYR A 396 -0.18 -8.97 -10.47
C TYR A 396 1.27 -8.68 -10.05
N LEU A 397 1.73 -9.35 -9.00
CA LEU A 397 3.00 -9.06 -8.33
C LEU A 397 3.92 -10.28 -8.33
N GLU A 398 5.13 -10.12 -8.89
CA GLU A 398 6.21 -11.09 -8.71
C GLU A 398 7.03 -10.80 -7.44
N SER A 399 7.28 -9.52 -7.15
CA SER A 399 8.10 -9.06 -6.01
C SER A 399 7.51 -7.82 -5.32
N PHE A 400 7.69 -7.72 -4.00
CA PHE A 400 7.37 -6.50 -3.25
C PHE A 400 8.56 -5.52 -3.35
N GLY A 401 8.29 -4.24 -3.59
CA GLY A 401 9.32 -3.21 -3.76
C GLY A 401 9.98 -2.81 -2.43
N ASN A 402 9.37 -1.86 -1.72
CA ASN A 402 9.61 -1.68 -0.29
C ASN A 402 8.45 -2.35 0.46
N PRO A 403 8.64 -3.51 1.11
CA PRO A 403 7.54 -4.32 1.65
C PRO A 403 6.92 -3.73 2.91
N ARG A 404 7.71 -3.06 3.77
CA ARG A 404 7.19 -2.34 4.93
C ARG A 404 6.29 -1.17 4.50
N ARG A 405 6.71 -0.41 3.48
CA ARG A 405 5.87 0.65 2.87
C ARG A 405 4.65 0.07 2.15
N PHE A 406 4.78 -1.06 1.45
CA PHE A 406 3.66 -1.76 0.83
C PHE A 406 2.60 -2.15 1.86
N SER A 407 3.01 -2.77 2.98
CA SER A 407 2.12 -3.17 4.08
C SER A 407 1.31 -1.98 4.63
N ARG A 408 1.99 -0.87 4.95
CA ARG A 408 1.34 0.34 5.46
C ARG A 408 0.34 0.94 4.47
N ILE A 409 0.71 1.05 3.19
CA ILE A 409 -0.19 1.55 2.14
C ILE A 409 -1.39 0.61 1.97
N ALA A 410 -1.14 -0.69 1.79
CA ALA A 410 -2.17 -1.70 1.60
C ALA A 410 -3.21 -1.67 2.73
N ARG A 411 -2.77 -1.65 3.99
CA ARG A 411 -3.64 -1.57 5.19
C ARG A 411 -4.55 -0.33 5.19
N ARG A 412 -4.17 0.77 4.53
CA ARG A 412 -5.03 1.96 4.38
C ARG A 412 -5.96 1.85 3.17
N VAL A 413 -5.48 1.36 2.02
CA VAL A 413 -6.31 1.23 0.81
C VAL A 413 -7.43 0.22 1.01
N THR A 414 -7.13 -0.97 1.52
CA THR A 414 -8.11 -2.06 1.72
C THR A 414 -9.27 -1.68 2.62
N ARG A 415 -9.07 -0.74 3.56
CA ARG A 415 -10.14 -0.22 4.42
C ARG A 415 -11.26 0.50 3.65
N ARG A 416 -11.00 0.92 2.42
CA ARG A 416 -11.94 1.64 1.55
C ARG A 416 -12.22 0.91 0.24
N LYS A 417 -11.22 0.23 -0.33
CA LYS A 417 -11.20 -0.30 -1.69
C LYS A 417 -10.62 -1.73 -1.69
N PRO A 418 -11.35 -2.77 -2.14
CA PRO A 418 -10.77 -4.12 -2.23
C PRO A 418 -9.52 -4.15 -3.12
N VAL A 419 -8.48 -4.84 -2.64
CA VAL A 419 -7.21 -5.06 -3.35
C VAL A 419 -7.02 -6.56 -3.53
N LEU A 420 -7.07 -7.02 -4.78
CA LEU A 420 -6.89 -8.42 -5.16
C LEU A 420 -5.46 -8.60 -5.68
N VAL A 421 -4.77 -9.63 -5.21
CA VAL A 421 -3.37 -9.89 -5.57
C VAL A 421 -3.21 -11.31 -6.11
N VAL A 422 -2.73 -11.41 -7.36
CA VAL A 422 -2.14 -12.66 -7.87
C VAL A 422 -0.63 -12.60 -7.60
N LYS A 423 -0.17 -13.44 -6.68
CA LYS A 423 1.26 -13.60 -6.35
C LYS A 423 1.79 -14.86 -7.00
N SER A 424 2.53 -14.70 -8.10
CA SER A 424 3.30 -15.76 -8.75
C SER A 424 4.61 -16.03 -7.99
N ALA A 425 5.46 -16.94 -8.49
CA ALA A 425 6.74 -17.31 -7.87
C ALA A 425 6.61 -17.64 -6.36
N ARG A 426 5.71 -18.59 -6.03
CA ARG A 426 5.41 -19.05 -4.66
C ARG A 426 6.27 -20.24 -4.20
N THR A 427 6.70 -21.05 -5.15
CA THR A 427 7.55 -22.22 -4.91
C THR A 427 8.96 -21.93 -5.44
N PRO A 428 10.01 -22.58 -4.93
CA PRO A 428 11.36 -22.42 -5.46
C PRO A 428 11.43 -22.67 -6.98
N ALA A 429 10.73 -23.70 -7.48
CA ALA A 429 10.63 -23.97 -8.91
C ALA A 429 9.87 -22.89 -9.71
N GLY A 430 8.81 -22.30 -9.14
CA GLY A 430 8.11 -21.17 -9.76
C GLY A 430 8.96 -19.90 -9.79
N ALA A 431 9.75 -19.66 -8.73
CA ALA A 431 10.74 -18.58 -8.69
C ALA A 431 11.91 -18.82 -9.66
N MET A 432 12.19 -20.07 -10.06
CA MET A 432 13.23 -20.39 -11.04
C MET A 432 12.97 -19.83 -12.45
N VAL A 433 11.69 -19.66 -12.81
CA VAL A 433 11.23 -19.22 -14.14
C VAL A 433 10.62 -17.82 -14.15
N SER A 434 10.68 -17.08 -13.03
CA SER A 434 10.18 -15.70 -12.95
C SER A 434 11.12 -14.74 -13.69
N GLU A 435 10.58 -13.82 -14.48
CA GLU A 435 11.35 -12.78 -15.18
C GLU A 435 12.02 -11.80 -14.19
N ALA A 436 11.47 -11.65 -12.98
CA ALA A 436 12.02 -10.84 -11.89
C ALA A 436 13.38 -11.30 -11.29
N ARG A 437 14.14 -12.16 -11.98
CA ARG A 437 15.40 -12.75 -11.48
C ARG A 437 16.62 -11.83 -11.60
N ALA A 438 16.81 -10.99 -10.59
CA ALA A 438 18.15 -10.49 -10.22
C ALA A 438 18.22 -10.09 -8.72
N ALA A 439 18.87 -10.94 -7.90
CA ALA A 439 19.43 -10.61 -6.57
C ALA A 439 18.50 -10.06 -5.46
N ALA A 440 17.17 -10.06 -5.62
CA ALA A 440 16.26 -9.73 -4.52
C ALA A 440 16.15 -10.92 -3.54
N ALA A 441 16.24 -10.66 -2.23
CA ALA A 441 16.03 -11.69 -1.23
C ALA A 441 14.55 -12.13 -1.22
N GLU A 442 14.31 -13.43 -1.32
CA GLU A 442 12.96 -13.99 -1.33
C GLU A 442 12.37 -13.95 0.09
N ALA A 443 11.17 -13.38 0.21
CA ALA A 443 10.39 -13.49 1.45
C ALA A 443 9.94 -14.93 1.68
N SER A 444 9.86 -15.32 2.94
CA SER A 444 9.14 -16.52 3.32
C SER A 444 7.65 -16.40 2.96
N GLU A 445 7.04 -17.48 2.44
CA GLU A 445 5.60 -17.55 2.16
C GLU A 445 4.77 -17.23 3.42
N GLN A 446 5.30 -17.51 4.61
CA GLN A 446 4.69 -17.16 5.91
C GLN A 446 4.64 -15.64 6.14
N ALA A 447 5.67 -14.89 5.75
CA ALA A 447 5.66 -13.42 5.84
C ALA A 447 4.70 -12.79 4.82
N VAL A 448 4.60 -13.37 3.61
CA VAL A 448 3.65 -12.94 2.57
C VAL A 448 2.20 -13.22 2.99
N GLU A 449 1.95 -14.37 3.64
CA GLU A 449 0.63 -14.71 4.17
C GLU A 449 0.26 -13.80 5.36
N ALA A 450 1.19 -13.57 6.30
CA ALA A 450 0.99 -12.62 7.40
C ALA A 450 0.70 -11.19 6.90
N LEU A 451 1.42 -10.74 5.87
CA LEU A 451 1.16 -9.47 5.18
C LEU A 451 -0.30 -9.41 4.71
N PHE A 452 -0.77 -10.39 3.94
CA PHE A 452 -2.12 -10.35 3.37
C PHE A 452 -3.21 -10.37 4.45
N GLN A 453 -3.03 -11.18 5.51
CA GLN A 453 -3.95 -11.22 6.66
C GLN A 453 -4.05 -9.87 7.39
N GLN A 454 -2.92 -9.22 7.71
CA GLN A 454 -2.92 -7.93 8.43
C GLN A 454 -3.39 -6.75 7.56
N THR A 455 -3.13 -6.83 6.26
CA THR A 455 -3.48 -5.76 5.30
C THR A 455 -4.87 -5.91 4.69
N GLY A 456 -5.53 -7.07 4.79
CA GLY A 456 -6.84 -7.30 4.16
C GLY A 456 -6.78 -7.41 2.64
N ILE A 457 -5.60 -7.71 2.10
CA ILE A 457 -5.43 -8.05 0.68
C ILE A 457 -6.08 -9.41 0.42
N LEU A 458 -6.87 -9.48 -0.64
CA LEU A 458 -7.45 -10.73 -1.11
C LEU A 458 -6.45 -11.43 -2.05
N ARG A 459 -5.77 -12.45 -1.52
CA ARG A 459 -4.90 -13.32 -2.33
C ARG A 459 -5.74 -14.19 -3.28
N MET A 460 -5.26 -14.30 -4.52
CA MET A 460 -5.80 -15.16 -5.57
C MET A 460 -4.69 -16.13 -6.02
N ASP A 461 -5.01 -17.41 -6.07
CA ASP A 461 -4.10 -18.48 -6.46
C ASP A 461 -4.12 -18.73 -7.98
N THR A 462 -5.21 -18.32 -8.66
CA THR A 462 -5.36 -18.42 -10.12
C THR A 462 -5.92 -17.14 -10.73
N LEU A 463 -5.76 -16.97 -12.05
CA LEU A 463 -6.41 -15.89 -12.80
C LEU A 463 -7.94 -16.06 -12.79
N GLN A 464 -8.46 -17.29 -12.85
CA GLN A 464 -9.89 -17.55 -12.77
C GLN A 464 -10.47 -17.02 -11.45
N GLU A 465 -9.88 -17.38 -10.32
CA GLU A 465 -10.31 -16.91 -8.99
C GLU A 465 -10.24 -15.38 -8.85
N LEU A 466 -9.18 -14.76 -9.38
CA LEU A 466 -9.06 -13.29 -9.48
C LEU A 466 -10.27 -12.69 -10.21
N PHE A 467 -10.60 -13.24 -11.37
CA PHE A 467 -11.69 -12.77 -12.20
C PHE A 467 -13.05 -12.97 -11.53
N ASP A 468 -13.27 -14.13 -10.94
CA ASP A 468 -14.52 -14.50 -10.28
C ASP A 468 -14.83 -13.58 -9.09
N ALA A 469 -13.82 -13.29 -8.27
CA ALA A 469 -13.92 -12.34 -7.16
C ALA A 469 -14.05 -10.89 -7.65
N ALA A 470 -13.37 -10.51 -8.73
CA ALA A 470 -13.43 -9.16 -9.30
C ALA A 470 -14.83 -8.81 -9.84
N VAL A 471 -15.52 -9.73 -10.51
CA VAL A 471 -16.91 -9.51 -10.99
C VAL A 471 -17.83 -9.23 -9.80
N LEU A 472 -17.78 -10.06 -8.75
CA LEU A 472 -18.63 -9.89 -7.57
C LEU A 472 -18.34 -8.56 -6.87
N LEU A 473 -17.07 -8.28 -6.55
CA LEU A 473 -16.66 -7.06 -5.85
C LEU A 473 -16.88 -5.78 -6.65
N ALA A 474 -17.04 -5.86 -7.97
CA ALA A 474 -17.38 -4.72 -8.83
C ALA A 474 -18.88 -4.42 -8.92
N PHE A 475 -19.76 -5.39 -8.64
CA PHE A 475 -21.17 -5.34 -9.07
C PHE A 475 -22.21 -5.72 -8.01
N ALA A 476 -21.83 -6.52 -7.00
CA ALA A 476 -22.71 -6.93 -5.92
C ALA A 476 -22.33 -6.21 -4.60
N PRO A 477 -23.31 -5.96 -3.71
CA PRO A 477 -23.04 -5.45 -2.36
C PRO A 477 -22.26 -6.48 -1.53
N LEU A 478 -21.56 -6.02 -0.49
CA LEU A 478 -20.83 -6.92 0.41
C LEU A 478 -21.79 -7.67 1.34
N PRO A 479 -21.58 -8.97 1.61
CA PRO A 479 -22.38 -9.70 2.59
C PRO A 479 -22.08 -9.20 4.00
N LYS A 480 -23.07 -9.21 4.89
CA LYS A 480 -22.92 -8.79 6.30
C LYS A 480 -22.27 -9.83 7.21
N GLY A 481 -22.16 -11.06 6.73
CA GLY A 481 -21.68 -12.22 7.47
C GLY A 481 -21.54 -13.43 6.55
N ARG A 482 -21.49 -14.62 7.15
CA ARG A 482 -21.20 -15.89 6.46
C ARG A 482 -22.43 -16.71 6.07
N ARG A 483 -23.65 -16.29 6.43
CA ARG A 483 -24.86 -17.11 6.32
C ARG A 483 -25.47 -17.01 4.91
N VAL A 484 -25.47 -18.11 4.18
CA VAL A 484 -25.91 -18.20 2.78
C VAL A 484 -27.12 -19.11 2.64
N ALA A 485 -28.22 -18.56 2.12
CA ALA A 485 -29.37 -19.35 1.69
C ALA A 485 -29.16 -19.85 0.26
N VAL A 486 -29.64 -21.07 -0.03
CA VAL A 486 -29.57 -21.68 -1.38
C VAL A 486 -30.97 -21.87 -1.92
N VAL A 487 -31.26 -21.23 -3.07
CA VAL A 487 -32.50 -21.40 -3.83
C VAL A 487 -32.16 -22.07 -5.15
N THR A 488 -32.75 -23.23 -5.42
CA THR A 488 -32.35 -24.11 -6.52
C THR A 488 -33.55 -24.65 -7.28
N ASN A 489 -33.33 -25.16 -8.49
CA ASN A 489 -34.22 -26.11 -9.16
C ASN A 489 -33.59 -27.52 -9.32
N SER A 490 -32.44 -27.75 -8.66
CA SER A 490 -31.67 -28.98 -8.76
C SER A 490 -30.99 -29.31 -7.43
N ALA A 491 -31.45 -30.38 -6.78
CA ALA A 491 -30.82 -30.95 -5.60
C ALA A 491 -29.34 -31.33 -5.83
N GLY A 492 -28.99 -31.84 -7.02
CA GLY A 492 -27.61 -32.25 -7.35
C GLY A 492 -26.62 -31.07 -7.35
N GLY A 493 -27.00 -29.95 -7.95
CA GLY A 493 -26.21 -28.72 -7.90
C GLY A 493 -26.11 -28.13 -6.49
N ALA A 494 -27.18 -28.27 -5.69
CA ALA A 494 -27.21 -27.78 -4.32
C ALA A 494 -26.26 -28.55 -3.37
N VAL A 495 -26.06 -29.86 -3.56
CA VAL A 495 -25.06 -30.63 -2.78
C VAL A 495 -23.66 -30.06 -3.00
N ILE A 496 -23.27 -29.86 -4.27
CA ILE A 496 -21.96 -29.28 -4.64
C ILE A 496 -21.79 -27.89 -4.02
N ALA A 497 -22.85 -27.07 -4.09
CA ALA A 497 -22.86 -25.73 -3.51
C ALA A 497 -22.71 -25.74 -1.98
N VAL A 498 -23.45 -26.58 -1.26
CA VAL A 498 -23.41 -26.64 0.21
C VAL A 498 -22.08 -27.21 0.73
N ASP A 499 -21.51 -28.20 0.04
CA ASP A 499 -20.17 -28.71 0.33
C ASP A 499 -19.09 -27.65 0.06
N ALA A 500 -19.24 -26.86 -1.02
CA ALA A 500 -18.37 -25.72 -1.28
C ALA A 500 -18.52 -24.64 -0.20
N LEU A 501 -19.74 -24.30 0.22
CA LEU A 501 -19.98 -23.27 1.26
C LEU A 501 -19.19 -23.63 2.52
N ARG A 502 -19.36 -24.86 3.02
CA ARG A 502 -18.63 -25.36 4.19
C ARG A 502 -17.12 -25.36 4.01
N ARG A 503 -16.62 -25.75 2.82
CA ARG A 503 -15.18 -25.78 2.51
C ARG A 503 -14.54 -24.39 2.53
N GLU A 504 -15.23 -23.39 2.01
CA GLU A 504 -14.78 -22.00 1.97
C GLU A 504 -15.11 -21.22 3.27
N GLY A 505 -15.59 -21.90 4.32
CA GLY A 505 -15.91 -21.30 5.61
C GLY A 505 -17.16 -20.42 5.63
N LEU A 506 -18.10 -20.64 4.70
CA LEU A 506 -19.44 -20.07 4.69
C LEU A 506 -20.45 -21.03 5.35
N GLU A 507 -21.51 -20.47 5.93
CA GLU A 507 -22.55 -21.21 6.64
C GLU A 507 -23.78 -21.38 5.74
N PHE A 508 -24.23 -22.61 5.52
CA PHE A 508 -25.48 -22.88 4.82
C PHE A 508 -26.68 -22.69 5.76
N VAL A 509 -27.64 -21.86 5.36
CA VAL A 509 -28.91 -21.65 6.09
C VAL A 509 -29.97 -22.65 5.59
N PRO A 510 -30.40 -23.63 6.42
CA PRO A 510 -31.48 -24.55 6.06
C PRO A 510 -32.86 -23.91 6.21
N PRO A 511 -33.90 -24.43 5.52
CA PRO A 511 -33.87 -25.57 4.60
C PRO A 511 -33.30 -25.22 3.22
N LEU A 512 -32.95 -26.25 2.44
CA LEU A 512 -32.73 -26.06 1.00
C LEU A 512 -34.06 -25.69 0.34
N ILE A 513 -34.08 -24.60 -0.41
CA ILE A 513 -35.29 -24.15 -1.11
C ILE A 513 -35.23 -24.67 -2.55
N ASP A 514 -35.72 -25.88 -2.76
CA ASP A 514 -35.84 -26.50 -4.09
C ASP A 514 -37.21 -26.17 -4.70
N LEU A 515 -37.21 -25.54 -5.88
CA LEU A 515 -38.38 -25.14 -6.63
C LEU A 515 -38.92 -26.24 -7.56
N GLY A 516 -38.23 -27.39 -7.66
CA GLY A 516 -38.56 -28.43 -8.65
C GLY A 516 -38.36 -27.92 -10.09
N PHE A 517 -39.06 -28.50 -11.07
CA PHE A 517 -38.91 -28.12 -12.49
C PHE A 517 -40.11 -27.37 -13.09
N GLU A 518 -41.16 -27.14 -12.30
CA GLU A 518 -42.40 -26.50 -12.74
C GLU A 518 -42.41 -25.01 -12.38
N ALA A 519 -43.01 -24.17 -13.24
CA ALA A 519 -43.19 -22.73 -13.01
C ALA A 519 -41.95 -21.93 -12.54
N LEU A 520 -40.73 -22.34 -12.92
CA LEU A 520 -39.45 -21.85 -12.38
C LEU A 520 -39.35 -20.31 -12.22
N ALA A 521 -39.67 -19.55 -13.25
CA ALA A 521 -39.62 -18.09 -13.20
C ALA A 521 -40.57 -17.51 -12.13
N GLU A 522 -41.79 -18.05 -12.01
CA GLU A 522 -42.72 -17.65 -10.95
C GLU A 522 -42.23 -18.06 -9.56
N GLY A 523 -41.65 -19.26 -9.43
CA GLY A 523 -41.03 -19.74 -8.20
C GLY A 523 -39.93 -18.79 -7.68
N TYR A 524 -38.96 -18.43 -8.54
CA TYR A 524 -37.93 -17.46 -8.17
C TYR A 524 -38.51 -16.08 -7.83
N ARG A 525 -39.49 -15.60 -8.62
CA ARG A 525 -40.15 -14.30 -8.39
C ARG A 525 -40.82 -14.23 -7.02
N LEU A 526 -41.47 -15.31 -6.57
CA LEU A 526 -42.20 -15.36 -5.31
C LEU A 526 -41.31 -15.62 -4.08
N VAL A 527 -40.27 -16.45 -4.22
CA VAL A 527 -39.44 -16.91 -3.11
C VAL A 527 -38.31 -15.94 -2.78
N LEU A 528 -37.58 -15.46 -3.79
CA LEU A 528 -36.38 -14.63 -3.56
C LEU A 528 -36.63 -13.36 -2.73
N PRO A 529 -37.74 -12.62 -2.88
CA PRO A 529 -37.98 -11.44 -2.04
C PRO A 529 -38.13 -11.77 -0.55
N GLN A 530 -38.62 -12.97 -0.22
CA GLN A 530 -38.78 -13.42 1.17
C GLN A 530 -37.43 -13.77 1.78
N VAL A 531 -36.62 -14.57 1.07
CA VAL A 531 -35.25 -14.95 1.48
C VAL A 531 -34.34 -13.73 1.62
N LEU A 532 -34.48 -12.76 0.71
CA LEU A 532 -33.72 -11.50 0.77
C LEU A 532 -34.11 -10.63 1.97
N ARG A 533 -35.33 -10.71 2.49
CA ARG A 533 -35.79 -9.98 3.68
C ARG A 533 -35.41 -10.65 5.01
N ASP A 534 -35.14 -11.97 5.02
CA ASP A 534 -34.85 -12.73 6.25
C ASP A 534 -33.54 -12.29 6.97
N PRO A 535 -33.57 -11.73 8.19
CA PRO A 535 -32.35 -11.34 8.93
C PRO A 535 -31.43 -12.53 9.31
N GLY A 536 -31.90 -13.77 9.15
CA GLY A 536 -31.12 -15.00 9.23
C GLY A 536 -30.11 -15.18 8.09
N VAL A 537 -30.27 -14.47 6.97
CA VAL A 537 -29.52 -14.65 5.72
C VAL A 537 -28.67 -13.42 5.40
N ASP A 538 -27.37 -13.62 5.14
CA ASP A 538 -26.42 -12.56 4.77
C ASP A 538 -26.19 -12.48 3.24
N ALA A 539 -26.37 -13.59 2.52
CA ALA A 539 -26.23 -13.70 1.06
C ALA A 539 -27.16 -14.79 0.49
N VAL A 540 -27.49 -14.71 -0.81
CA VAL A 540 -28.31 -15.72 -1.50
C VAL A 540 -27.58 -16.29 -2.71
N LEU A 541 -27.47 -17.62 -2.77
CA LEU A 541 -26.98 -18.36 -3.93
C LEU A 541 -28.17 -18.96 -4.68
N VAL A 542 -28.35 -18.52 -5.93
CA VAL A 542 -29.34 -19.05 -6.87
C VAL A 542 -28.68 -20.10 -7.77
N LEU A 543 -29.28 -21.29 -7.89
CA LEU A 543 -28.78 -22.37 -8.74
C LEU A 543 -29.84 -22.77 -9.77
N PHE A 544 -29.55 -22.59 -11.05
CA PHE A 544 -30.44 -22.91 -12.15
C PHE A 544 -29.81 -23.91 -13.13
N VAL A 545 -30.51 -25.02 -13.37
CA VAL A 545 -30.24 -26.01 -14.42
C VAL A 545 -31.36 -25.91 -15.47
N PRO A 546 -31.06 -25.64 -16.75
CA PRO A 546 -32.07 -25.63 -17.81
C PRO A 546 -32.58 -27.05 -18.09
N VAL A 547 -33.90 -27.20 -18.29
CA VAL A 547 -34.54 -28.49 -18.62
C VAL A 547 -35.53 -28.29 -19.77
N GLY A 548 -35.29 -28.99 -20.89
CA GLY A 548 -36.10 -28.88 -22.10
C GLY A 548 -35.90 -27.54 -22.83
N SER A 549 -36.97 -27.02 -23.44
CA SER A 549 -36.97 -25.81 -24.27
C SER A 549 -37.40 -24.53 -23.52
N ARG A 550 -37.17 -24.47 -22.20
CA ARG A 550 -37.55 -23.38 -21.29
C ARG A 550 -36.37 -23.05 -20.36
N ASP A 551 -36.24 -21.86 -19.78
CA ASP A 551 -36.63 -20.50 -20.20
C ASP A 551 -35.67 -19.56 -19.43
N GLU A 552 -34.41 -19.61 -19.83
CA GLU A 552 -33.31 -18.96 -19.13
C GLU A 552 -33.50 -17.43 -19.01
N GLN A 553 -34.14 -16.83 -20.03
CA GLN A 553 -34.43 -15.40 -20.07
C GLN A 553 -35.55 -15.03 -19.09
N ALA A 554 -36.65 -15.78 -19.01
CA ALA A 554 -37.68 -15.49 -18.00
C ALA A 554 -37.21 -15.79 -16.57
N VAL A 555 -36.36 -16.80 -16.36
CA VAL A 555 -35.73 -17.06 -15.05
C VAL A 555 -34.81 -15.90 -14.65
N ALA A 556 -33.96 -15.43 -15.58
CA ALA A 556 -33.12 -14.26 -15.35
C ALA A 556 -33.96 -13.00 -15.02
N GLN A 557 -35.02 -12.74 -15.79
CA GLN A 557 -35.94 -11.62 -15.56
C GLN A 557 -36.64 -11.72 -14.20
N ALA A 558 -37.11 -12.92 -13.82
CA ALA A 558 -37.75 -13.14 -12.53
C ALA A 558 -36.81 -12.90 -11.33
N ILE A 559 -35.52 -13.27 -11.46
CA ILE A 559 -34.49 -12.98 -10.46
C ILE A 559 -34.27 -11.46 -10.35
N GLN A 560 -34.17 -10.75 -11.48
CA GLN A 560 -34.04 -9.29 -11.52
C GLN A 560 -35.26 -8.60 -10.88
N ASP A 561 -36.48 -9.06 -11.19
CA ASP A 561 -37.73 -8.52 -10.66
C ASP A 561 -37.84 -8.73 -9.14
N ALA A 562 -37.51 -9.93 -8.66
CA ALA A 562 -37.51 -10.24 -7.23
C ALA A 562 -36.53 -9.39 -6.42
N ILE A 563 -35.34 -9.14 -6.95
CA ILE A 563 -34.32 -8.30 -6.30
C ILE A 563 -34.82 -6.85 -6.21
N ARG A 564 -35.49 -6.34 -7.25
CA ARG A 564 -36.08 -4.99 -7.25
C ARG A 564 -37.24 -4.88 -6.25
N GLU A 565 -38.10 -5.90 -6.16
CA GLU A 565 -39.18 -5.95 -5.16
C GLU A 565 -38.64 -5.97 -3.71
N ALA A 566 -37.57 -6.74 -3.47
CA ALA A 566 -36.91 -6.79 -2.17
C ALA A 566 -36.35 -5.42 -1.75
N ALA A 567 -35.65 -4.74 -2.66
CA ALA A 567 -35.04 -3.43 -2.41
C ALA A 567 -36.07 -2.29 -2.26
N GLY A 568 -37.14 -2.32 -3.06
CA GLY A 568 -38.21 -1.31 -3.04
C GLY A 568 -39.08 -1.37 -1.79
N ALA A 569 -39.42 -2.58 -1.31
CA ALA A 569 -40.24 -2.76 -0.10
C ALA A 569 -39.57 -2.17 1.15
N GLY A 570 -38.28 -2.46 1.37
CA GLY A 570 -37.56 -1.96 2.54
C GLY A 570 -37.37 -0.42 2.53
N ALA A 571 -37.43 0.23 1.36
CA ALA A 571 -37.40 1.70 1.29
C ALA A 571 -38.68 2.32 1.88
N ALA A 572 -39.83 1.67 1.69
CA ALA A 572 -41.09 2.09 2.31
C ALA A 572 -41.10 1.84 3.83
N GLU A 573 -40.52 0.72 4.28
CA GLU A 573 -40.37 0.42 5.71
C GLU A 573 -39.42 1.40 6.43
N ALA A 574 -38.29 1.74 5.80
CA ALA A 574 -37.36 2.75 6.33
C ALA A 574 -37.99 4.16 6.40
N GLY A 575 -38.83 4.52 5.42
CA GLY A 575 -39.61 5.76 5.45
C GLY A 575 -40.61 5.83 6.61
N ASN A 576 -41.32 4.72 6.88
CA ASN A 576 -42.24 4.63 8.02
C ASN A 576 -41.51 4.65 9.39
N ALA A 577 -40.33 4.03 9.49
CA ALA A 577 -39.52 4.09 10.71
C ALA A 577 -39.07 5.52 11.04
N ALA A 578 -38.72 6.33 10.04
CA ALA A 578 -38.38 7.74 10.22
C ALA A 578 -39.59 8.61 10.63
N ALA A 579 -40.79 8.28 10.12
CA ALA A 579 -42.02 8.98 10.50
C ALA A 579 -42.50 8.69 11.93
N GLY A 580 -42.06 7.57 12.54
CA GLY A 580 -42.43 7.18 13.91
C GLY A 580 -41.67 7.92 15.03
N ALA A 581 -40.63 8.70 14.71
CA ALA A 581 -39.71 9.29 15.68
C ALA A 581 -39.87 10.82 15.80
N GLY A 582 -41.02 11.31 16.28
CA GLY A 582 -41.24 12.76 16.41
C GLY A 582 -42.47 13.23 17.20
N ALA A 583 -42.45 13.11 18.55
CA ALA A 583 -43.44 13.77 19.40
C ALA A 583 -42.98 14.02 20.87
N VAL A 584 -42.05 14.96 21.10
CA VAL A 584 -42.01 15.76 22.36
C VAL A 584 -41.61 17.19 22.02
N PRO A 585 -42.44 18.21 22.32
CA PRO A 585 -42.11 19.60 22.03
C PRO A 585 -41.53 20.34 23.25
N LYS A 586 -40.37 20.98 23.12
CA LYS A 586 -40.00 22.15 23.96
C LYS A 586 -39.25 23.22 23.18
N SER A 587 -39.82 24.41 23.25
CA SER A 587 -39.37 25.74 22.82
C SER A 587 -37.94 26.14 23.18
N GLY A 588 -37.29 26.91 22.30
CA GLY A 588 -36.11 27.73 22.60
C GLY A 588 -35.63 28.49 21.36
N VAL A 589 -35.61 29.83 21.40
CA VAL A 589 -35.27 30.71 20.26
C VAL A 589 -33.87 31.28 20.43
N ALA A 590 -33.02 31.20 19.40
CA ALA A 590 -32.10 32.29 18.96
C ALA A 590 -31.26 31.90 17.72
N GLU A 591 -31.02 32.88 16.86
CA GLU A 591 -30.14 32.87 15.67
C GLU A 591 -28.64 32.91 16.11
N ALA A 592 -27.59 32.72 15.31
CA ALA A 592 -27.37 32.52 13.87
C ALA A 592 -26.15 31.53 13.71
N SER A 593 -25.41 31.35 12.60
CA SER A 593 -25.35 31.92 11.23
C SER A 593 -24.70 30.89 10.28
N ALA A 594 -24.84 31.04 8.95
CA ALA A 594 -24.35 30.06 7.96
C ALA A 594 -22.85 30.17 7.60
N SER A 595 -22.25 29.02 7.27
CA SER A 595 -21.15 28.94 6.29
C SER A 595 -21.36 27.71 5.39
N GLU A 596 -21.28 27.91 4.07
CA GLU A 596 -21.63 26.86 3.10
C GLU A 596 -20.44 25.94 2.81
N SER A 597 -20.58 24.66 3.14
CA SER A 597 -19.71 23.59 2.67
C SER A 597 -20.52 22.63 1.81
N LYS A 598 -20.46 22.79 0.47
CA LYS A 598 -21.06 21.84 -0.49
C LYS A 598 -20.18 20.59 -0.64
N ALA A 599 -20.12 19.79 0.42
CA ALA A 599 -19.78 18.39 0.31
C ALA A 599 -21.04 17.64 -0.17
N GLY A 600 -21.09 17.29 -1.45
CA GLY A 600 -22.19 16.54 -2.06
C GLY A 600 -22.21 15.08 -1.61
N GLY A 601 -22.70 14.83 -0.40
CA GLY A 601 -22.93 13.50 0.16
C GLY A 601 -24.36 13.38 0.67
N THR A 602 -25.29 12.95 -0.18
CA THR A 602 -26.67 12.65 0.20
C THR A 602 -26.72 11.34 0.99
N ALA A 603 -26.40 11.41 2.28
CA ALA A 603 -26.73 10.36 3.24
C ALA A 603 -28.23 10.44 3.58
N ALA A 604 -29.06 9.87 2.71
CA ALA A 604 -30.49 9.68 2.93
C ALA A 604 -30.84 8.22 2.58
N GLY A 605 -31.43 7.51 3.55
CA GLY A 605 -31.68 6.06 3.58
C GLY A 605 -31.66 5.29 2.25
N ALA A 606 -30.53 4.63 1.97
CA ALA A 606 -30.49 3.53 1.01
C ALA A 606 -30.86 2.23 1.72
N THR A 607 -31.81 1.47 1.17
CA THR A 607 -32.13 0.11 1.64
C THR A 607 -30.90 -0.79 1.49
N GLU A 608 -30.45 -1.44 2.57
CA GLU A 608 -29.31 -2.36 2.49
C GLU A 608 -29.69 -3.64 1.74
N THR A 609 -29.26 -3.73 0.48
CA THR A 609 -29.41 -4.91 -0.37
C THR A 609 -28.36 -5.97 -0.02
N LYS A 610 -28.77 -7.23 0.04
CA LYS A 610 -27.87 -8.38 0.20
C LYS A 610 -27.34 -8.84 -1.15
N PRO A 611 -26.12 -9.41 -1.23
CA PRO A 611 -25.62 -9.99 -2.47
C PRO A 611 -26.47 -11.18 -2.89
N VAL A 612 -26.87 -11.14 -4.16
CA VAL A 612 -27.31 -12.33 -4.89
C VAL A 612 -26.20 -12.73 -5.84
N ILE A 613 -25.84 -14.01 -5.81
CA ILE A 613 -25.00 -14.66 -6.82
C ILE A 613 -25.83 -15.77 -7.47
N ALA A 614 -25.60 -16.02 -8.75
CA ALA A 614 -26.28 -17.06 -9.50
C ALA A 614 -25.27 -18.06 -10.09
N THR A 615 -25.70 -19.30 -10.25
CA THR A 615 -25.03 -20.30 -11.09
C THR A 615 -26.02 -20.81 -12.11
N PHE A 616 -25.72 -20.64 -13.39
CA PHE A 616 -26.54 -21.15 -14.49
C PHE A 616 -25.74 -22.28 -15.17
N LEU A 617 -26.15 -23.52 -14.93
CA LEU A 617 -25.48 -24.73 -15.42
C LEU A 617 -25.89 -25.03 -16.87
N THR A 618 -25.57 -24.10 -17.78
CA THR A 618 -25.98 -24.11 -19.20
C THR A 618 -24.87 -24.65 -20.12
N THR A 619 -25.23 -25.03 -21.35
CA THR A 619 -24.25 -25.53 -22.33
C THR A 619 -23.69 -24.40 -23.19
N GLY A 620 -22.37 -24.17 -23.12
CA GLY A 620 -21.63 -23.30 -24.04
C GLY A 620 -21.11 -21.99 -23.45
N GLU A 621 -21.53 -21.59 -22.25
CA GLU A 621 -20.98 -20.43 -21.54
C GLU A 621 -20.12 -20.88 -20.34
N TYR A 622 -18.82 -20.61 -20.40
CA TYR A 622 -17.84 -20.93 -19.35
C TYR A 622 -17.24 -19.68 -18.69
N MET A 623 -17.85 -18.53 -18.92
CA MET A 623 -17.39 -17.21 -18.46
C MET A 623 -18.43 -16.60 -17.53
N VAL A 624 -17.98 -15.87 -16.52
CA VAL A 624 -18.89 -15.15 -15.63
C VAL A 624 -19.52 -13.99 -16.39
N ARG A 625 -20.85 -13.88 -16.31
CA ARG A 625 -21.63 -12.76 -16.87
C ARG A 625 -22.47 -12.11 -15.78
N THR A 626 -23.22 -11.06 -16.12
CA THR A 626 -24.06 -10.33 -15.15
C THR A 626 -25.50 -10.22 -15.59
N LEU A 627 -26.45 -10.37 -14.67
CA LEU A 627 -27.83 -9.90 -14.83
C LEU A 627 -27.96 -8.51 -14.18
N ASP A 628 -28.51 -7.53 -14.90
CA ASP A 628 -28.69 -6.18 -14.36
C ASP A 628 -30.05 -6.04 -13.67
N ALA A 629 -30.06 -5.84 -12.35
CA ALA A 629 -31.28 -5.71 -11.56
C ALA A 629 -31.52 -4.27 -11.08
N ASP A 630 -30.94 -3.27 -11.75
CA ASP A 630 -30.94 -1.83 -11.43
C ASP A 630 -30.22 -1.48 -10.09
N VAL A 631 -30.53 -2.18 -9.00
CA VAL A 631 -29.98 -1.96 -7.64
C VAL A 631 -28.70 -2.75 -7.35
N GLN A 632 -28.45 -3.82 -8.09
CA GLN A 632 -27.19 -4.58 -8.12
C GLN A 632 -27.06 -5.29 -9.47
N ARG A 633 -25.83 -5.64 -9.87
CA ARG A 633 -25.59 -6.54 -11.01
C ARG A 633 -25.22 -7.92 -10.46
N VAL A 634 -26.09 -8.90 -10.67
CA VAL A 634 -25.97 -10.27 -10.17
C VAL A 634 -24.92 -11.02 -11.00
N PRO A 635 -23.79 -11.46 -10.42
CA PRO A 635 -22.85 -12.32 -11.11
C PRO A 635 -23.46 -13.71 -11.35
N VAL A 636 -23.39 -14.19 -12.59
CA VAL A 636 -23.80 -15.53 -13.01
C VAL A 636 -22.55 -16.32 -13.35
N TYR A 637 -22.26 -17.33 -12.55
CA TYR A 637 -21.14 -18.26 -12.73
C TYR A 637 -21.58 -19.52 -13.47
N PRO A 638 -20.67 -20.21 -14.18
CA PRO A 638 -20.96 -21.50 -14.79
C PRO A 638 -20.94 -22.66 -13.77
N PHE A 639 -20.27 -22.53 -12.61
CA PHE A 639 -20.15 -23.60 -11.60
C PHE A 639 -20.43 -23.12 -10.15
N PRO A 640 -21.09 -23.93 -9.30
CA PRO A 640 -21.46 -23.50 -7.94
C PRO A 640 -20.25 -23.19 -7.04
N GLU A 641 -19.22 -24.04 -7.07
CA GLU A 641 -17.99 -23.87 -6.30
C GLU A 641 -17.18 -22.65 -6.74
N GLN A 642 -17.41 -22.14 -7.95
CA GLN A 642 -16.82 -20.90 -8.44
C GLN A 642 -17.53 -19.68 -7.82
N ALA A 643 -18.87 -19.68 -7.86
CA ALA A 643 -19.70 -18.67 -7.23
C ALA A 643 -19.43 -18.56 -5.72
N VAL A 644 -19.34 -19.71 -5.05
CA VAL A 644 -19.07 -19.80 -3.61
C VAL A 644 -17.68 -19.26 -3.23
N ARG A 645 -16.63 -19.59 -4.00
CA ARG A 645 -15.28 -19.04 -3.76
C ARG A 645 -15.25 -17.52 -3.90
N ALA A 646 -15.90 -16.97 -4.92
CA ALA A 646 -16.01 -15.51 -5.08
C ALA A 646 -16.71 -14.86 -3.88
N LEU A 647 -17.82 -15.45 -3.40
CA LEU A 647 -18.55 -14.97 -2.23
C LEU A 647 -17.72 -15.06 -0.93
N ALA A 648 -16.93 -16.12 -0.76
CA ALA A 648 -16.05 -16.26 0.40
C ALA A 648 -15.00 -15.15 0.46
N LYS A 649 -14.41 -14.76 -0.68
CA LYS A 649 -13.50 -13.59 -0.76
C LYS A 649 -14.23 -12.28 -0.46
N ALA A 650 -15.48 -12.14 -0.89
CA ALA A 650 -16.30 -10.97 -0.58
C ALA A 650 -16.65 -10.87 0.92
N ALA A 651 -16.97 -11.99 1.56
CA ALA A 651 -17.19 -12.07 3.01
C ALA A 651 -15.90 -11.80 3.81
N GLN A 652 -14.77 -12.39 3.39
CA GLN A 652 -13.45 -12.10 3.97
C GLN A 652 -13.13 -10.59 3.92
N TYR A 653 -13.43 -9.93 2.80
CA TYR A 653 -13.24 -8.49 2.66
C TYR A 653 -14.22 -7.66 3.51
N ALA A 654 -15.49 -8.05 3.55
CA ALA A 654 -16.51 -7.40 4.37
C ALA A 654 -16.14 -7.43 5.86
N GLU A 655 -15.71 -8.58 6.35
CA GLU A 655 -15.22 -8.76 7.73
C GLU A 655 -13.98 -7.92 8.00
N TYR A 656 -12.98 -7.93 7.11
CA TYR A 656 -11.79 -7.09 7.27
C TYR A 656 -12.16 -5.60 7.37
N ARG A 657 -13.10 -5.15 6.54
CA ARG A 657 -13.59 -3.77 6.52
C ARG A 657 -14.36 -3.43 7.80
N ALA A 658 -15.15 -4.36 8.34
CA ALA A 658 -15.94 -4.20 9.55
C ALA A 658 -15.12 -4.25 10.86
N LYS A 659 -14.01 -5.00 10.91
CA LYS A 659 -13.11 -5.06 12.08
C LYS A 659 -12.62 -3.67 12.47
N THR A 660 -12.77 -3.26 13.74
CA THR A 660 -12.13 -2.03 14.25
C THR A 660 -10.61 -2.08 14.00
N PRO A 661 -9.99 -1.02 13.45
CA PRO A 661 -8.52 -0.96 13.35
C PRO A 661 -7.88 -1.06 14.73
N GLY A 662 -6.97 -2.03 14.90
CA GLY A 662 -6.17 -2.12 16.11
C GLY A 662 -5.17 -0.98 16.23
N ARG A 663 -4.81 -0.64 17.47
CA ARG A 663 -3.77 0.34 17.81
C ARG A 663 -2.51 -0.37 18.30
N ILE A 664 -1.36 0.28 18.17
CA ILE A 664 -0.14 -0.17 18.84
C ILE A 664 -0.20 0.47 20.23
N PRO A 665 -0.33 -0.30 21.33
CA PRO A 665 -0.35 0.28 22.66
C PRO A 665 1.01 0.84 23.03
N ASP A 666 0.99 1.84 23.90
CA ASP A 666 2.11 2.15 24.77
C ASP A 666 2.12 1.15 25.93
N LEU A 667 3.30 0.72 26.37
CA LEU A 667 3.47 -0.41 27.30
C LEU A 667 4.43 -0.05 28.43
N ASP A 668 3.92 -0.08 29.65
CA ASP A 668 4.72 0.18 30.84
C ASP A 668 5.84 -0.85 31.02
N GLY A 669 6.97 -0.37 31.54
CA GLY A 669 8.14 -1.19 31.89
C GLY A 669 9.02 -1.63 30.71
N ILE A 670 8.88 -1.01 29.53
CA ILE A 670 9.77 -1.24 28.39
C ILE A 670 10.94 -0.25 28.41
N ALA A 671 12.16 -0.78 28.29
CA ALA A 671 13.42 -0.05 28.28
C ALA A 671 14.30 -0.50 27.10
N CYS A 672 13.83 -0.29 25.87
CA CYS A 672 14.54 -0.72 24.65
C CYS A 672 15.96 -0.12 24.54
N ASP A 673 16.22 1.08 25.05
CA ASP A 673 17.57 1.64 25.10
C ASP A 673 18.51 0.85 26.03
N ALA A 674 18.01 0.38 27.17
CA ALA A 674 18.78 -0.51 28.05
C ALA A 674 19.04 -1.87 27.38
N ALA A 675 18.10 -2.38 26.57
CA ALA A 675 18.32 -3.58 25.76
C ALA A 675 19.43 -3.37 24.72
N ARG A 676 19.40 -2.25 23.96
CA ARG A 676 20.45 -1.88 23.00
C ARG A 676 21.82 -1.72 23.66
N GLN A 677 21.90 -1.03 24.80
CA GLN A 677 23.14 -0.87 25.57
C GLN A 677 23.71 -2.22 26.02
N ARG A 678 22.87 -3.10 26.57
CA ARG A 678 23.27 -4.46 26.96
C ARG A 678 23.74 -5.27 25.76
N LEU A 679 23.05 -5.22 24.63
CA LEU A 679 23.47 -5.88 23.40
C LEU A 679 24.85 -5.38 22.94
N ARG A 680 25.07 -4.06 22.85
CA ARG A 680 26.38 -3.49 22.46
C ARG A 680 27.55 -3.94 23.35
N ALA A 681 27.30 -4.13 24.65
CA ALA A 681 28.28 -4.64 25.60
C ALA A 681 28.64 -6.11 25.38
N VAL A 682 27.70 -6.92 24.85
CA VAL A 682 27.88 -8.38 24.65
C VAL A 682 28.09 -8.79 23.18
N GLN A 683 27.89 -7.88 22.23
CA GLN A 683 28.07 -8.10 20.79
C GLN A 683 29.54 -8.31 20.39
N GLY A 684 29.78 -9.35 19.59
CA GLY A 684 31.04 -9.58 18.88
C GLY A 684 31.05 -8.98 17.46
N GLU A 685 32.07 -9.31 16.68
CA GLU A 685 32.14 -8.97 15.26
C GLU A 685 31.04 -9.70 14.47
N ASP A 686 30.91 -11.01 14.70
CA ASP A 686 29.88 -11.87 14.12
C ASP A 686 28.60 -11.98 14.97
N ALA A 687 27.52 -12.44 14.32
CA ALA A 687 26.27 -12.78 15.00
C ALA A 687 26.44 -14.01 15.91
N ARG A 688 26.08 -13.90 17.19
CA ARG A 688 26.25 -14.98 18.17
C ARG A 688 24.98 -15.32 18.94
N LEU A 689 24.89 -16.57 19.39
CA LEU A 689 23.94 -17.00 20.41
C LEU A 689 24.36 -16.42 21.77
N LEU A 690 23.41 -15.87 22.52
CA LEU A 690 23.64 -15.37 23.88
C LEU A 690 23.52 -16.50 24.91
N SER A 691 24.14 -16.31 26.07
CA SER A 691 23.91 -17.16 27.24
C SER A 691 22.46 -17.03 27.74
N ALA A 692 21.98 -18.00 28.50
CA ALA A 692 20.63 -17.94 29.06
C ALA A 692 20.43 -16.74 29.99
N GLU A 693 21.48 -16.29 30.70
CA GLU A 693 21.44 -15.10 31.56
C GLU A 693 21.41 -13.80 30.75
N GLU A 694 22.27 -13.69 29.73
CA GLU A 694 22.28 -12.58 28.78
C GLU A 694 20.89 -12.45 28.10
N ALA A 695 20.34 -13.55 27.59
CA ALA A 695 19.03 -13.57 26.93
C ALA A 695 17.88 -13.17 27.86
N ARG A 696 17.88 -13.64 29.13
CA ARG A 696 16.90 -13.22 30.14
C ARG A 696 17.00 -11.72 30.45
N ALA A 697 18.20 -11.18 30.56
CA ALA A 697 18.41 -9.75 30.81
C ALA A 697 17.88 -8.86 29.65
N ILE A 698 18.00 -9.32 28.40
CA ILE A 698 17.39 -8.64 27.24
C ILE A 698 15.86 -8.74 27.27
N LEU A 699 15.28 -9.92 27.54
CA LEU A 699 13.82 -10.08 27.67
C LEU A 699 13.23 -9.23 28.80
N ALA A 700 13.93 -9.13 29.94
CA ALA A 700 13.51 -8.30 31.07
C ALA A 700 13.43 -6.81 30.70
N CYS A 701 14.24 -6.32 29.76
CA CYS A 701 14.16 -4.95 29.25
C CYS A 701 12.91 -4.69 28.39
N ALA A 702 12.19 -5.73 27.95
CA ALA A 702 10.86 -5.62 27.33
C ALA A 702 9.72 -5.89 28.35
N GLY A 703 10.05 -6.06 29.64
CA GLY A 703 9.11 -6.49 30.68
C GLY A 703 8.71 -7.98 30.59
N ILE A 704 9.46 -8.81 29.87
CA ILE A 704 9.18 -10.25 29.73
C ILE A 704 9.90 -11.02 30.83
N VAL A 705 9.14 -11.62 31.75
CA VAL A 705 9.68 -12.41 32.87
C VAL A 705 10.14 -13.79 32.38
N ALA A 706 11.42 -14.08 32.60
CA ALA A 706 12.07 -15.29 32.14
C ALA A 706 12.88 -15.95 33.28
N GLU A 707 12.39 -17.09 33.77
CA GLU A 707 12.82 -17.72 35.04
C GLU A 707 12.90 -19.25 34.88
N ALA A 708 13.92 -19.88 35.50
CA ALA A 708 13.99 -21.33 35.58
C ALA A 708 12.78 -21.91 36.35
N ALA A 709 12.43 -23.18 36.09
CA ALA A 709 11.39 -23.86 36.85
C ALA A 709 11.93 -24.36 38.21
N GLU A 710 11.18 -24.13 39.28
CA GLU A 710 11.41 -24.72 40.59
C GLU A 710 10.83 -26.15 40.63
N ALA A 711 11.40 -27.03 41.46
CA ALA A 711 11.00 -28.44 41.54
C ALA A 711 9.52 -28.63 41.97
N ASP A 712 8.98 -27.66 42.68
CA ASP A 712 7.67 -27.70 43.33
C ASP A 712 6.52 -27.45 42.32
N GLN A 713 6.83 -26.94 41.12
CA GLN A 713 5.84 -26.46 40.13
C GLN A 713 5.48 -27.53 39.06
N VAL A 714 5.97 -28.76 39.22
CA VAL A 714 5.99 -29.79 38.15
C VAL A 714 4.59 -30.34 37.81
N GLU A 715 3.67 -30.51 38.76
CA GLU A 715 2.31 -31.02 38.49
C GLU A 715 1.40 -29.98 37.81
N GLU A 716 1.45 -28.71 38.21
CA GLU A 716 0.71 -27.61 37.57
C GLU A 716 1.20 -27.40 36.12
N MET A 717 2.52 -27.56 35.91
CA MET A 717 3.14 -27.53 34.59
C MET A 717 2.72 -28.68 33.66
N ALA A 718 2.25 -29.81 34.19
CA ALA A 718 1.85 -30.97 33.37
C ALA A 718 0.47 -30.80 32.70
N ARG A 719 -0.37 -29.89 33.21
CA ARG A 719 -1.73 -29.62 32.69
C ARG A 719 -1.88 -28.28 31.97
N SER A 720 -0.85 -27.43 32.02
CA SER A 720 -0.90 -26.08 31.46
C SER A 720 -0.44 -26.04 29.99
N PRO A 721 -1.06 -25.19 29.14
CA PRO A 721 -0.67 -25.05 27.74
C PRO A 721 0.80 -24.59 27.61
N VAL A 722 1.49 -25.18 26.64
CA VAL A 722 2.89 -24.87 26.33
C VAL A 722 2.94 -24.10 25.02
N LEU A 723 3.57 -22.92 25.04
CA LEU A 723 3.70 -22.07 23.86
C LEU A 723 5.17 -21.89 23.50
N VAL A 724 5.46 -21.86 22.20
CA VAL A 724 6.74 -21.39 21.66
C VAL A 724 6.51 -20.05 21.00
N LEU A 725 7.09 -19.01 21.60
CA LEU A 725 7.04 -17.63 21.12
C LEU A 725 8.40 -17.27 20.52
N GLY A 726 8.42 -16.37 19.54
CA GLY A 726 9.71 -15.96 19.00
C GLY A 726 9.69 -14.78 18.04
N ILE A 727 10.91 -14.36 17.72
CA ILE A 727 11.24 -13.37 16.71
C ILE A 727 12.03 -14.08 15.62
N ASP A 728 11.72 -13.80 14.36
CA ASP A 728 12.49 -14.19 13.19
C ASP A 728 12.70 -12.98 12.28
N VAL A 729 13.89 -12.82 11.69
CA VAL A 729 14.13 -11.78 10.69
C VAL A 729 13.97 -12.37 9.28
N ASP A 730 12.86 -12.04 8.63
CA ASP A 730 12.64 -12.30 7.22
C ASP A 730 13.53 -11.37 6.36
N PRO A 731 14.22 -11.87 5.31
CA PRO A 731 15.13 -11.05 4.52
C PRO A 731 14.49 -9.84 3.82
N LEU A 732 13.18 -9.89 3.56
CA LEU A 732 12.45 -8.88 2.79
C LEU A 732 11.57 -8.02 3.71
N PHE A 733 10.87 -8.63 4.67
CA PHE A 733 9.99 -7.90 5.60
C PHE A 733 10.71 -7.36 6.85
N GLY A 734 11.81 -8.00 7.26
CA GLY A 734 12.48 -7.74 8.53
C GLY A 734 11.89 -8.55 9.68
N PRO A 735 11.84 -8.02 10.92
CA PRO A 735 11.43 -8.78 12.08
C PRO A 735 9.95 -9.16 12.01
N LEU A 736 9.70 -10.42 12.35
CA LEU A 736 8.40 -11.06 12.48
C LEU A 736 8.25 -11.54 13.92
N VAL A 737 7.05 -11.43 14.48
CA VAL A 737 6.68 -12.19 15.68
C VAL A 737 5.93 -13.44 15.23
N PHE A 738 6.28 -14.58 15.81
CA PHE A 738 5.51 -15.80 15.67
C PHE A 738 5.20 -16.42 17.03
N ALA A 739 4.15 -17.23 17.05
CA ALA A 739 3.80 -18.06 18.17
C ALA A 739 3.20 -19.39 17.68
N ARG A 740 3.43 -20.47 18.43
CA ARG A 740 2.72 -21.74 18.25
C ARG A 740 2.36 -22.37 19.59
N ARG A 741 1.26 -23.13 19.62
CA ARG A 741 1.05 -24.14 20.67
C ARG A 741 1.98 -25.32 20.38
N ALA A 742 2.54 -25.90 21.44
CA ALA A 742 3.33 -27.11 21.38
C ALA A 742 2.61 -28.15 22.24
N ASP A 743 2.30 -29.30 21.65
CA ASP A 743 1.66 -30.41 22.35
C ASP A 743 2.75 -31.43 22.75
N PRO A 744 3.06 -31.59 24.05
CA PRO A 744 4.10 -32.52 24.49
C PRO A 744 3.76 -33.97 24.10
N PRO A 745 4.74 -34.83 23.73
CA PRO A 745 6.18 -34.67 23.95
C PRO A 745 6.97 -34.18 22.72
N GLU A 746 6.44 -33.24 21.93
CA GLU A 746 7.19 -32.65 20.80
C GLU A 746 8.59 -32.10 21.20
N PRO A 747 9.64 -32.35 20.39
CA PRO A 747 10.94 -31.70 20.56
C PRO A 747 10.83 -30.21 20.17
N VAL A 748 10.60 -29.37 21.19
CA VAL A 748 10.38 -27.91 21.10
C VAL A 748 11.34 -27.18 20.16
N TRP A 749 12.62 -27.59 20.14
CA TRP A 749 13.73 -26.93 19.46
C TRP A 749 14.21 -27.61 18.17
N ASP A 750 13.53 -28.65 17.70
CA ASP A 750 13.91 -29.31 16.45
C ASP A 750 13.34 -28.53 15.23
N PRO A 751 14.20 -27.97 14.35
CA PRO A 751 13.77 -27.22 13.18
C PRO A 751 13.13 -28.09 12.08
N GLN A 752 13.21 -29.42 12.17
CA GLN A 752 12.59 -30.34 11.21
C GLN A 752 11.13 -30.69 11.54
N VAL A 753 10.62 -30.28 12.71
CA VAL A 753 9.20 -30.46 13.06
C VAL A 753 8.32 -29.61 12.14
N VAL A 754 7.48 -30.27 11.35
CA VAL A 754 6.47 -29.63 10.50
C VAL A 754 5.57 -28.77 11.40
N ARG A 755 5.50 -27.46 11.12
CA ARG A 755 4.80 -26.51 12.00
C ARG A 755 3.32 -26.94 12.20
N PRO A 756 2.86 -27.19 13.44
CA PRO A 756 1.52 -27.70 13.73
C PRO A 756 0.43 -26.65 13.44
N PRO A 757 -0.85 -27.07 13.29
CA PRO A 757 -1.95 -26.20 12.82
C PRO A 757 -2.21 -24.94 13.66
N ARG A 758 -1.84 -24.92 14.95
CA ARG A 758 -1.93 -23.74 15.81
C ARG A 758 -0.63 -22.93 15.80
N THR A 759 -0.24 -22.44 14.62
CA THR A 759 0.91 -21.53 14.42
C THR A 759 0.44 -20.23 13.79
N CYS A 760 0.83 -19.08 14.35
CA CYS A 760 0.56 -17.76 13.81
C CYS A 760 1.84 -16.93 13.64
N VAL A 761 1.87 -16.10 12.60
CA VAL A 761 2.97 -15.19 12.25
C VAL A 761 2.38 -13.81 11.95
N ARG A 762 3.07 -12.74 12.37
CA ARG A 762 2.69 -11.35 12.12
C ARG A 762 3.92 -10.49 11.80
N LEU A 763 3.76 -9.59 10.84
CA LEU A 763 4.66 -8.48 10.60
C LEU A 763 4.60 -7.51 11.79
N VAL A 764 5.78 -6.99 12.16
CA VAL A 764 5.99 -6.06 13.26
C VAL A 764 5.88 -4.59 12.77
N PRO A 765 5.38 -3.65 13.58
CA PRO A 765 4.75 -3.83 14.89
C PRO A 765 3.31 -4.39 14.81
N ILE A 766 2.97 -5.29 15.73
CA ILE A 766 1.61 -5.84 15.86
C ILE A 766 0.72 -4.90 16.68
N THR A 767 -0.59 -4.94 16.42
CA THR A 767 -1.60 -4.18 17.17
C THR A 767 -2.28 -5.01 18.27
N ASP A 768 -3.00 -4.34 19.16
CA ASP A 768 -3.85 -4.95 20.19
C ASP A 768 -4.94 -5.88 19.63
N VAL A 769 -5.36 -5.69 18.37
CA VAL A 769 -6.23 -6.62 17.63
C VAL A 769 -5.42 -7.82 17.14
N ASP A 770 -4.27 -7.60 16.49
CA ASP A 770 -3.41 -8.69 15.99
C ASP A 770 -3.01 -9.65 17.13
N ALA A 771 -2.63 -9.12 18.29
CA ALA A 771 -2.23 -9.90 19.46
C ALA A 771 -3.38 -10.74 20.05
N ARG A 772 -4.62 -10.24 20.02
CA ARG A 772 -5.82 -11.00 20.43
C ARG A 772 -6.19 -12.07 19.42
N GLU A 773 -6.09 -11.78 18.12
CA GLU A 773 -6.28 -12.80 17.07
C GLU A 773 -5.24 -13.92 17.17
N MET A 774 -3.97 -13.57 17.40
CA MET A 774 -2.92 -14.56 17.64
C MET A 774 -3.24 -15.42 18.86
N ALA A 775 -3.65 -14.82 19.99
CA ALA A 775 -4.01 -15.56 21.19
C ALA A 775 -5.15 -16.55 20.97
N GLY A 776 -6.22 -16.16 20.27
CA GLY A 776 -7.36 -17.03 19.95
C GLY A 776 -7.08 -18.13 18.92
N VAL A 777 -5.98 -18.07 18.18
CA VAL A 777 -5.48 -19.18 17.32
C VAL A 777 -4.69 -20.20 18.15
N LEU A 778 -4.03 -19.75 19.22
CA LEU A 778 -3.15 -20.57 20.04
C LEU A 778 -3.95 -21.31 21.13
N LEU A 779 -4.86 -20.59 21.78
CA LEU A 779 -5.56 -21.02 22.98
C LEU A 779 -7.06 -21.02 22.78
N ASP A 780 -7.72 -21.98 23.40
CA ASP A 780 -9.17 -22.07 23.47
C ASP A 780 -9.72 -21.05 24.50
N ALA A 781 -11.01 -20.74 24.44
CA ALA A 781 -11.60 -19.70 25.30
C ALA A 781 -11.47 -20.02 26.81
N ASP A 782 -11.50 -21.29 27.15
CA ASP A 782 -11.38 -21.81 28.53
C ASP A 782 -9.93 -22.12 28.95
N ASP A 783 -8.94 -21.98 28.06
CA ASP A 783 -7.53 -22.19 28.42
C ASP A 783 -7.05 -21.12 29.42
N PRO A 784 -6.23 -21.49 30.41
CA PRO A 784 -5.72 -20.55 31.38
C PRO A 784 -4.73 -19.58 30.72
N GLY A 785 -4.88 -18.29 31.03
CA GLY A 785 -3.97 -17.24 30.56
C GLY A 785 -4.28 -16.62 29.20
N THR A 786 -5.35 -17.04 28.52
CA THR A 786 -5.79 -16.47 27.23
C THR A 786 -5.94 -14.94 27.27
N GLY A 787 -6.42 -14.37 28.38
CA GLY A 787 -6.55 -12.92 28.56
C GLY A 787 -5.23 -12.14 28.72
N LEU A 788 -4.12 -12.78 29.11
CA LEU A 788 -2.82 -12.12 29.33
C LEU A 788 -1.78 -12.41 28.22
N LEU A 789 -2.02 -13.42 27.38
CA LEU A 789 -1.13 -13.72 26.25
C LEU A 789 -0.94 -12.53 25.27
N PRO A 790 -1.97 -11.69 24.97
CA PRO A 790 -1.78 -10.53 24.10
C PRO A 790 -0.70 -9.55 24.57
N ASP A 791 -0.59 -9.28 25.88
CA ASP A 791 0.45 -8.38 26.42
C ASP A 791 1.87 -8.92 26.17
N LEU A 792 2.07 -10.22 26.41
CA LEU A 792 3.35 -10.89 26.14
C LEU A 792 3.73 -10.85 24.66
N LEU A 793 2.76 -11.04 23.75
CA LEU A 793 2.98 -10.93 22.31
C LEU A 793 3.32 -9.48 21.89
N LEU A 794 2.67 -8.48 22.49
CA LEU A 794 2.93 -7.07 22.23
C LEU A 794 4.31 -6.63 22.74
N ARG A 795 4.74 -7.09 23.93
CA ARG A 795 6.10 -6.88 24.46
C ARG A 795 7.16 -7.49 23.55
N LEU A 796 6.93 -8.70 23.06
CA LEU A 796 7.82 -9.37 22.11
C LEU A 796 7.87 -8.60 20.76
N SER A 797 6.74 -8.06 20.31
CA SER A 797 6.70 -7.19 19.12
C SER A 797 7.42 -5.86 19.32
N ARG A 798 7.43 -5.26 20.52
CA ARG A 798 8.19 -4.04 20.79
C ARG A 798 9.69 -4.30 20.78
N LEU A 799 10.13 -5.39 21.41
CA LEU A 799 11.53 -5.84 21.32
C LEU A 799 11.95 -6.03 19.85
N ALA A 800 11.08 -6.65 19.05
CA ALA A 800 11.32 -6.91 17.63
C ALA A 800 11.36 -5.64 16.75
N ASP A 801 10.52 -4.63 17.02
CA ASP A 801 10.46 -3.40 16.21
C ASP A 801 11.61 -2.45 16.54
N GLU A 802 11.93 -2.33 17.83
CA GLU A 802 12.82 -1.27 18.33
C GLU A 802 14.26 -1.74 18.56
N VAL A 803 14.52 -3.04 18.66
CA VAL A 803 15.87 -3.58 18.91
C VAL A 803 16.30 -4.49 17.75
N PRO A 804 16.60 -3.92 16.56
CA PRO A 804 16.98 -4.68 15.35
C PRO A 804 18.27 -5.50 15.53
N GLU A 805 19.04 -5.25 16.58
CA GLU A 805 20.17 -6.07 17.01
C GLU A 805 19.76 -7.50 17.43
N VAL A 806 18.47 -7.76 17.69
CA VAL A 806 17.92 -9.09 17.96
C VAL A 806 17.56 -9.79 16.65
N LEU A 807 18.39 -10.77 16.23
CA LEU A 807 18.18 -11.52 14.98
C LEU A 807 17.17 -12.66 15.11
N SER A 808 17.12 -13.31 16.27
CA SER A 808 16.08 -14.29 16.57
C SER A 808 15.84 -14.43 18.07
N VAL A 809 14.60 -14.74 18.41
CA VAL A 809 14.20 -15.19 19.75
C VAL A 809 13.44 -16.51 19.59
N ARG A 810 13.68 -17.41 20.54
CA ARG A 810 13.00 -18.69 20.70
C ARG A 810 12.75 -18.89 22.19
N ALA A 811 11.51 -18.68 22.63
CA ALA A 811 11.13 -18.65 24.03
C ALA A 811 10.03 -19.69 24.31
N LEU A 812 10.28 -20.60 25.24
CA LEU A 812 9.32 -21.58 25.73
C LEU A 812 8.53 -20.96 26.89
N ALA A 813 7.28 -20.56 26.63
CA ALA A 813 6.40 -19.98 27.63
C ALA A 813 5.44 -21.05 28.21
N ARG A 814 5.23 -21.00 29.52
CA ARG A 814 4.18 -21.77 30.22
C ARG A 814 3.37 -20.85 31.11
N TRP A 815 2.10 -21.17 31.27
CA TRP A 815 1.24 -20.57 32.29
C TRP A 815 1.55 -21.20 33.65
N THR A 816 1.87 -20.37 34.65
CA THR A 816 2.14 -20.81 36.04
C THR A 816 1.88 -19.66 37.01
N GLY A 817 1.15 -19.89 38.10
CA GLY A 817 0.99 -18.88 39.16
C GLY A 817 0.35 -17.56 38.68
N GLY A 818 -0.63 -17.65 37.76
CA GLY A 818 -1.39 -16.49 37.28
C GLY A 818 -0.71 -15.64 36.19
N ALA A 819 0.44 -16.07 35.66
CA ALA A 819 1.15 -15.36 34.59
C ALA A 819 1.81 -16.30 33.58
N TRP A 820 2.08 -15.79 32.37
CA TRP A 820 2.97 -16.43 31.41
C TRP A 820 4.43 -16.18 31.80
N ARG A 821 5.19 -17.25 32.01
CA ARG A 821 6.64 -17.17 32.30
C ARG A 821 7.43 -17.91 31.23
N VAL A 822 8.50 -17.27 30.74
CA VAL A 822 9.45 -17.91 29.82
C VAL A 822 10.40 -18.79 30.61
N ARG A 823 10.40 -20.10 30.35
CA ARG A 823 11.17 -21.10 31.11
C ARG A 823 12.51 -21.45 30.47
N ASP A 824 12.54 -21.46 29.13
CA ASP A 824 13.76 -21.62 28.34
C ASP A 824 13.77 -20.56 27.23
N VAL A 825 14.95 -20.02 26.90
CA VAL A 825 15.12 -19.00 25.88
C VAL A 825 16.45 -19.16 25.15
N ARG A 826 16.39 -19.09 23.82
CA ARG A 826 17.54 -18.93 22.93
C ARG A 826 17.38 -17.61 22.19
N LEU A 827 18.36 -16.72 22.30
CA LEU A 827 18.38 -15.41 21.65
C LEU A 827 19.67 -15.26 20.86
N GLN A 828 19.57 -14.88 19.59
CA GLN A 828 20.72 -14.57 18.74
C GLN A 828 20.83 -13.06 18.50
N ALA A 829 22.00 -12.50 18.79
CA ALA A 829 22.31 -11.10 18.57
C ALA A 829 23.08 -10.90 17.24
N ALA A 830 22.88 -9.76 16.60
CA ALA A 830 23.63 -9.33 15.42
C ALA A 830 25.09 -8.98 15.76
N GLY A 831 25.99 -9.20 14.80
CA GLY A 831 27.37 -8.70 14.89
C GLY A 831 27.47 -7.19 14.65
N ARG A 832 28.55 -6.56 15.14
CA ARG A 832 28.74 -5.09 15.11
C ARG A 832 28.76 -4.47 13.70
N GLU A 833 29.13 -5.20 12.66
CA GLU A 833 29.12 -4.67 11.28
C GLU A 833 27.73 -4.57 10.64
N ARG A 834 26.70 -5.14 11.28
CA ARG A 834 25.31 -5.14 10.79
C ARG A 834 24.40 -4.06 11.41
N THR A 835 24.91 -3.28 12.36
CA THR A 835 24.17 -2.28 13.16
C THR A 835 24.59 -0.86 12.82
#